data_AF-A0A961Q4N5-F1
#
_entry.id   AF-A0A961Q4N5-F1
#
_cell.length_a   1.000
_cell.length_b   1.000
_cell.length_c   1.000
_cell.angle_alpha   90.00
_cell.angle_beta   90.00
_cell.angle_gamma   90.00
#
_symmetry.space_group_name_H-M   'P 1'
#
loop_
_entity.id
_entity.type
_entity.pdbx_description
1 polymer ?
#
loop_
_entity_poly.entity_id
_entity_poly.type
_entity_poly.pdbx_seq_one_letter_code
_entity_poly.pdbx_strand_id
1 'polypeptide(L)'
;MFGGFCGGAFAALRFDHFGKVNGFNVDLCLSGKGSSVTKVQFVKNCYPDLWLGLDAVICIEDPPGSIDLHFFLPRPDGQPAHKDIAITDGKMLKSARIAPGGKTIVNLTLESGKSTCLRILSSEPQATTEKEKRELGVILAAVTPAASKNSFFPPVLGAGARPDMEIPVIPGQWTMLEAFDRPFYVKQAGEDAIRHDPLTHYLLFGWRRGLEPAPDFDSRHYIAQVPGLKDADTCPFLHYLREGRLRGLSGRPPDSARRSKAVTPGQLIGDDVWTGRVSTMLEALGVDTAFLHNTPLAKLVVPLFDAEHYRKSNDLDASLSAAELFARYLITDYVRGVAPGPLFHEIHYLEQLAEYGVQLPSTESAFQHWLGYGVANKIVPTPLFCETDYLALNPDLKSYEGWLFEHWLLYGIRQNLQFDRNLRILKQSPGRASDAGQGTVEDVVRFAAGNEPALSAIMNMRRFRRSTQFSEIMSRARAIDPLVGEVEELTNSLHPPFHEEGHIVLRTLIKMLPKTRFKSLVLIPFGKLGGADFVAGVLCRSLAELGQSVLVLRTDQPDWERPDWFPPDVASVDLSDHLSRLQAPQKQRIFYEVLRYLAPENVFNVNSRAAFDTFEKYGARLKLFTRLYSYYFCSDQTARGVETGYPVWFFAPVLRHLAGALLDSDYLRNILIERFALGPSQSAQMHVLCTPGMREFRHEPLVDAQIASASSRRRPVVIWAGRFDRQKRFDLLVAIATAMPDVDFECWGKAVLDQPPSTNDLPANLHLHGTFKHYDELPLTACDGWLYTSTWDGMPTILIECALMGMPIVASAVGGVPELIDDTTGWPVGPDAGVNDYVEVLRHMLSAPDERRRRAVALRERAKERHNRKRYLANLETIVGEGVE
;
A
#
# COMPACT_ATOMS: atom_id res chain seq x y z
N MET A 1 14.90 -27.20 22.85
CA MET A 1 15.30 -28.46 23.54
C MET A 1 14.09 -28.99 24.30
N PHE A 2 13.97 -30.32 24.42
CA PHE A 2 12.80 -31.14 24.83
C PHE A 2 11.72 -31.24 23.75
N GLY A 3 11.25 -32.40 23.28
CA GLY A 3 11.23 -33.77 23.83
C GLY A 3 9.76 -34.21 23.90
N GLY A 4 9.32 -35.16 23.06
CA GLY A 4 7.91 -35.48 22.85
C GLY A 4 7.21 -36.18 24.03
N PHE A 5 5.87 -36.09 24.09
CA PHE A 5 4.95 -37.04 24.76
C PHE A 5 3.49 -36.82 24.28
N CYS A 6 2.67 -37.86 24.44
CA CYS A 6 1.37 -38.17 23.83
C CYS A 6 0.19 -37.20 24.09
N GLY A 7 -0.74 -37.19 23.12
CA GLY A 7 -2.22 -37.09 23.22
C GLY A 7 -2.87 -36.21 24.30
N GLY A 8 -3.42 -35.07 23.89
CA GLY A 8 -4.38 -34.25 24.65
C GLY A 8 -4.42 -32.81 24.14
N ALA A 9 -5.61 -32.27 23.83
CA ALA A 9 -5.76 -30.89 23.38
C ALA A 9 -5.57 -29.93 24.57
N PHE A 10 -4.54 -29.06 24.50
CA PHE A 10 -4.29 -27.98 25.46
C PHE A 10 -4.65 -26.64 24.82
N ALA A 11 -5.53 -25.85 25.44
CA ALA A 11 -5.77 -24.47 25.05
C ALA A 11 -4.94 -23.54 25.95
N ALA A 12 -3.85 -22.98 25.42
CA ALA A 12 -3.09 -21.92 26.08
C ALA A 12 -3.56 -20.56 25.54
N LEU A 13 -4.21 -19.75 26.39
CA LEU A 13 -4.58 -18.38 26.04
C LEU A 13 -3.45 -17.44 26.46
N ARG A 14 -2.78 -16.82 25.47
CA ARG A 14 -1.78 -15.78 25.67
C ARG A 14 -2.41 -14.43 25.29
N PHE A 15 -2.40 -13.47 26.21
CA PHE A 15 -3.10 -12.21 26.03
C PHE A 15 -2.13 -11.07 25.71
N ASP A 16 -1.90 -10.79 24.43
CA ASP A 16 -0.83 -9.87 24.04
C ASP A 16 -1.23 -8.39 23.92
N HIS A 17 -2.51 -8.00 24.07
CA HIS A 17 -2.92 -6.58 24.04
C HIS A 17 -4.14 -6.31 24.94
N PHE A 18 -3.97 -5.52 26.01
CA PHE A 18 -5.08 -4.99 26.82
C PHE A 18 -5.05 -3.46 26.83
N GLY A 19 -5.62 -2.86 25.79
CA GLY A 19 -6.12 -1.49 25.85
C GLY A 19 -7.62 -1.53 26.17
N LYS A 20 -8.03 -0.95 27.31
CA LYS A 20 -9.42 -0.63 27.72
C LYS A 20 -10.54 -1.44 27.05
N VAL A 21 -10.62 -2.75 27.32
CA VAL A 21 -11.85 -3.50 27.10
C VAL A 21 -12.29 -4.07 28.44
N ASN A 22 -13.43 -3.59 28.93
CA ASN A 22 -14.09 -4.11 30.12
C ASN A 22 -14.73 -5.47 29.77
N GLY A 23 -14.02 -6.54 30.12
CA GLY A 23 -14.52 -7.91 30.06
C GLY A 23 -14.54 -8.51 28.66
N PHE A 24 -13.98 -9.71 28.53
CA PHE A 24 -14.18 -10.55 27.35
C PHE A 24 -14.87 -11.84 27.80
N ASN A 25 -15.91 -12.23 27.07
CA ASN A 25 -16.49 -13.57 27.20
C ASN A 25 -15.69 -14.50 26.29
N VAL A 26 -15.20 -15.60 26.85
CA VAL A 26 -14.62 -16.67 26.05
C VAL A 26 -15.57 -17.87 26.13
N ASP A 27 -16.27 -18.12 25.03
CA ASP A 27 -17.08 -19.33 24.86
C ASP A 27 -16.17 -20.44 24.31
N LEU A 28 -15.79 -21.38 25.17
CA LEU A 28 -14.90 -22.50 24.83
C LEU A 28 -15.72 -23.73 24.49
N CYS A 29 -15.95 -23.99 23.21
CA CYS A 29 -16.54 -25.25 22.77
C CYS A 29 -15.44 -26.31 22.63
N LEU A 30 -15.26 -27.14 23.65
CA LEU A 30 -14.31 -28.25 23.65
C LEU A 30 -14.96 -29.49 23.04
N SER A 31 -14.45 -29.96 21.90
CA SER A 31 -14.94 -31.18 21.25
C SER A 31 -14.33 -32.42 21.92
N GLY A 32 -14.98 -32.89 22.99
CA GLY A 32 -14.75 -34.20 23.60
C GLY A 32 -16.07 -34.72 24.15
N LYS A 33 -16.37 -36.01 23.95
CA LYS A 33 -17.65 -36.62 24.34
C LYS A 33 -17.95 -36.39 25.84
N GLY A 34 -18.91 -35.51 26.14
CA GLY A 34 -19.77 -35.63 27.33
C GLY A 34 -19.91 -34.44 28.29
N SER A 35 -19.19 -33.32 28.19
CA SER A 35 -19.40 -32.15 29.08
C SER A 35 -18.95 -30.85 28.41
N SER A 36 -19.79 -29.80 28.42
CA SER A 36 -19.50 -28.50 27.79
C SER A 36 -19.36 -27.39 28.83
N VAL A 37 -18.19 -26.76 28.91
CA VAL A 37 -18.04 -25.49 29.65
C VAL A 37 -18.66 -24.39 28.80
N THR A 38 -19.81 -23.89 29.22
CA THR A 38 -20.60 -22.96 28.42
C THR A 38 -20.04 -21.55 28.47
N LYS A 39 -19.45 -21.13 29.60
CA LYS A 39 -18.95 -19.75 29.73
C LYS A 39 -17.87 -19.59 30.80
N VAL A 40 -16.77 -18.94 30.42
CA VAL A 40 -15.75 -18.45 31.35
C VAL A 40 -15.51 -16.96 31.11
N GLN A 41 -15.69 -16.17 32.17
CA GLN A 41 -15.46 -14.73 32.13
C GLN A 41 -14.38 -14.34 33.13
N PHE A 42 -13.34 -13.67 32.65
CA PHE A 42 -12.24 -13.16 33.46
C PHE A 42 -12.34 -11.65 33.58
N VAL A 43 -12.24 -11.12 34.80
CA VAL A 43 -12.22 -9.70 35.11
C VAL A 43 -11.04 -9.41 36.02
N LYS A 44 -10.14 -8.52 35.56
CA LYS A 44 -8.98 -8.08 36.33
C LYS A 44 -9.39 -6.86 37.17
N ASN A 45 -9.29 -6.96 38.48
CA ASN A 45 -9.61 -5.89 39.44
C ASN A 45 -8.38 -5.53 40.27
N CYS A 46 -8.09 -4.22 40.39
CA CYS A 46 -7.06 -3.72 41.31
C CYS A 46 -7.74 -3.29 42.61
N TYR A 47 -7.31 -3.89 43.73
CA TYR A 47 -7.90 -3.64 45.04
C TYR A 47 -7.09 -2.58 45.82
N PRO A 48 -7.73 -1.86 46.78
CA PRO A 48 -7.16 -0.66 47.40
C PRO A 48 -5.80 -0.87 48.11
N ASP A 49 -5.53 -2.10 48.58
CA ASP A 49 -4.33 -2.43 49.35
C ASP A 49 -3.15 -2.96 48.50
N LEU A 50 -3.07 -2.57 47.22
CA LEU A 50 -2.01 -2.95 46.25
C LEU A 50 -1.99 -4.42 45.80
N TRP A 51 -3.06 -5.18 46.03
CA TRP A 51 -3.20 -6.54 45.52
C TRP A 51 -3.76 -6.55 44.11
N LEU A 52 -3.07 -7.23 43.20
CA LEU A 52 -3.61 -7.54 41.87
C LEU A 52 -4.57 -8.71 42.01
N GLY A 53 -5.86 -8.49 41.71
CA GLY A 53 -6.89 -9.51 41.78
C GLY A 53 -7.35 -9.96 40.40
N LEU A 54 -7.40 -11.27 40.19
CA LEU A 54 -8.11 -11.85 39.05
C LEU A 54 -9.39 -12.48 39.58
N ASP A 55 -10.54 -11.95 39.15
CA ASP A 55 -11.85 -12.52 39.41
C ASP A 55 -12.28 -13.32 38.17
N ALA A 56 -12.57 -14.60 38.36
CA ALA A 56 -13.10 -15.46 37.32
C ALA A 56 -14.49 -15.95 37.70
N VAL A 57 -15.46 -15.82 36.79
CA VAL A 57 -16.80 -16.41 36.93
C VAL A 57 -16.89 -17.58 35.97
N ILE A 58 -17.11 -18.78 36.53
CA ILE A 58 -17.14 -20.03 35.78
C ILE A 58 -18.53 -20.64 35.91
N CYS A 59 -19.14 -20.98 34.77
CA CYS A 59 -20.43 -21.68 34.67
C CYS A 59 -20.28 -22.94 33.83
N ILE A 60 -20.88 -24.04 34.28
CA ILE A 60 -20.91 -25.32 33.56
C ILE A 60 -22.35 -25.76 33.43
N GLU A 61 -22.77 -26.16 32.24
CA GLU A 61 -24.02 -26.89 32.01
C GLU A 61 -23.71 -28.36 31.78
N ASP A 62 -24.19 -29.18 32.71
CA ASP A 62 -24.16 -30.65 32.87
C ASP A 62 -23.28 -31.57 31.98
N PRO A 63 -22.75 -32.67 32.56
CA PRO A 63 -22.87 -33.10 33.96
C PRO A 63 -21.76 -32.55 34.86
N PRO A 64 -21.95 -32.55 36.19
CA PRO A 64 -20.98 -32.02 37.15
C PRO A 64 -19.64 -32.77 37.07
N GLY A 65 -18.58 -32.01 36.81
CA GLY A 65 -17.21 -32.49 36.72
C GLY A 65 -16.28 -31.74 37.68
N SER A 66 -15.17 -32.38 38.07
CA SER A 66 -14.06 -31.67 38.71
C SER A 66 -13.31 -30.91 37.63
N ILE A 67 -13.08 -29.61 37.84
CA ILE A 67 -12.22 -28.82 36.96
C ILE A 67 -10.92 -28.51 37.70
N ASP A 68 -9.82 -28.89 37.07
CA ASP A 68 -8.49 -28.52 37.52
C ASP A 68 -8.06 -27.26 36.77
N LEU A 69 -7.94 -26.15 37.50
CA LEU A 69 -7.52 -24.87 36.95
C LEU A 69 -6.05 -24.63 37.24
N HIS A 70 -5.28 -24.40 36.18
CA HIS A 70 -3.85 -24.18 36.28
C HIS A 70 -3.55 -22.70 36.06
N PHE A 71 -3.09 -22.05 37.13
CA PHE A 71 -2.72 -20.66 37.10
C PHE A 71 -1.21 -20.52 36.93
N PHE A 72 -0.80 -19.60 36.06
CA PHE A 72 0.60 -19.28 35.84
C PHE A 72 0.82 -17.79 36.07
N LEU A 73 1.58 -17.48 37.12
CA LEU A 73 1.97 -16.13 37.50
C LEU A 73 3.49 -16.04 37.30
N PRO A 74 3.96 -15.65 36.10
CA PRO A 74 5.38 -15.46 35.86
C PRO A 74 5.88 -14.22 36.62
N ARG A 75 7.03 -14.36 37.26
CA ARG A 75 7.80 -13.21 37.75
C ARG A 75 8.70 -12.64 36.64
N PRO A 76 9.14 -11.37 36.74
CA PRO A 76 10.05 -10.76 35.76
C PRO A 76 11.37 -11.52 35.56
N ASP A 77 11.78 -12.32 36.55
CA ASP A 77 12.98 -13.17 36.50
C ASP A 77 12.70 -14.61 35.99
N GLY A 78 11.46 -14.91 35.61
CA GLY A 78 11.03 -16.22 35.11
C GLY A 78 10.86 -17.29 36.19
N GLN A 79 10.97 -16.95 37.49
CA GLN A 79 10.76 -17.88 38.60
C GLN A 79 9.28 -17.92 39.06
N PRO A 80 8.83 -18.99 39.73
CA PRO A 80 7.47 -19.09 40.27
C PRO A 80 7.21 -18.12 41.43
N ALA A 81 6.04 -17.47 41.47
CA ALA A 81 5.58 -16.78 42.67
C ALA A 81 5.17 -17.80 43.76
N HIS A 82 5.70 -17.65 44.97
CA HIS A 82 5.63 -18.72 45.98
C HIS A 82 4.39 -18.69 46.90
N LYS A 83 3.56 -17.64 46.86
CA LYS A 83 2.36 -17.53 47.72
C LYS A 83 1.26 -16.68 47.11
N ASP A 84 0.29 -17.33 46.46
CA ASP A 84 -0.97 -16.70 46.06
C ASP A 84 -2.13 -17.42 46.75
N ILE A 85 -2.96 -16.67 47.48
CA ILE A 85 -4.07 -17.22 48.27
C ILE A 85 -5.35 -17.04 47.46
N ALA A 86 -6.06 -18.14 47.19
CA ALA A 86 -7.36 -18.14 46.52
C ALA A 86 -8.49 -18.38 47.53
N ILE A 87 -9.53 -17.54 47.49
CA ILE A 87 -10.74 -17.67 48.33
C ILE A 87 -11.96 -17.72 47.42
N THR A 88 -12.86 -18.67 47.67
CA THR A 88 -14.16 -18.82 47.00
C THR A 88 -15.28 -18.57 48.00
N ASP A 89 -16.22 -17.68 47.67
CA ASP A 89 -17.45 -17.39 48.43
C ASP A 89 -17.32 -17.44 49.96
N GLY A 90 -16.33 -16.72 50.49
CA GLY A 90 -16.12 -16.56 51.94
C GLY A 90 -15.50 -17.76 52.66
N LYS A 91 -15.08 -18.83 51.96
CA LYS A 91 -14.31 -19.95 52.55
C LYS A 91 -12.93 -20.07 51.91
N MET A 92 -11.90 -20.09 52.76
CA MET A 92 -10.52 -20.37 52.34
C MET A 92 -10.42 -21.80 51.78
N LEU A 93 -9.86 -21.93 50.57
CA LEU A 93 -9.56 -23.23 49.97
C LEU A 93 -8.50 -23.96 50.82
N LYS A 94 -8.80 -25.18 51.26
CA LYS A 94 -7.93 -25.96 52.17
C LYS A 94 -6.70 -26.59 51.51
N SER A 95 -6.56 -26.59 50.19
CA SER A 95 -5.29 -26.98 49.55
C SER A 95 -5.18 -26.49 48.10
N ALA A 96 -4.22 -25.60 47.86
CA ALA A 96 -3.61 -25.40 46.55
C ALA A 96 -2.26 -26.15 46.53
N ARG A 97 -1.87 -26.75 45.40
CA ARG A 97 -0.55 -27.39 45.26
C ARG A 97 0.22 -26.74 44.12
N ILE A 98 1.49 -26.48 44.37
CA ILE A 98 2.42 -25.94 43.36
C ILE A 98 3.02 -27.14 42.60
N ALA A 99 2.81 -27.18 41.30
CA ALA A 99 3.36 -28.19 40.41
C ALA A 99 4.77 -27.77 39.90
N PRO A 100 5.61 -28.73 39.45
CA PRO A 100 6.94 -28.43 38.93
C PRO A 100 6.89 -27.43 37.77
N GLY A 101 7.76 -26.41 37.82
CA GLY A 101 7.73 -25.28 36.87
C GLY A 101 6.86 -24.10 37.29
N GLY A 102 6.42 -24.06 38.56
CA GLY A 102 5.81 -22.86 39.14
C GLY A 102 4.34 -22.64 38.88
N LYS A 103 3.62 -23.69 38.50
CA LYS A 103 2.20 -23.62 38.20
C LYS A 103 1.41 -23.87 39.47
N THR A 104 0.52 -22.97 39.84
CA THR A 104 -0.39 -23.16 40.97
C THR A 104 -1.66 -23.84 40.46
N ILE A 105 -1.95 -25.03 40.98
CA ILE A 105 -3.14 -25.79 40.59
C ILE A 105 -4.19 -25.63 41.68
N VAL A 106 -5.38 -25.21 41.27
CA VAL A 106 -6.56 -25.12 42.13
C VAL A 106 -7.63 -26.05 41.58
N ASN A 107 -7.99 -27.05 42.38
CA ASN A 107 -9.03 -28.00 42.03
C ASN A 107 -10.36 -27.50 42.58
N LEU A 108 -11.33 -27.33 41.69
CA LEU A 108 -12.67 -26.88 42.03
C LEU A 108 -13.69 -27.94 41.67
N THR A 109 -14.59 -28.20 42.62
CA THR A 109 -15.78 -29.01 42.38
C THR A 109 -16.95 -28.05 42.22
N LEU A 110 -17.55 -28.03 41.04
CA LEU A 110 -18.58 -27.08 40.66
C LEU A 110 -19.92 -27.80 40.45
N GLU A 111 -21.00 -27.22 40.98
CA GLU A 111 -22.37 -27.72 40.76
C GLU A 111 -22.92 -27.18 39.44
N SER A 112 -23.63 -28.04 38.71
CA SER A 112 -24.22 -27.71 37.41
C SER A 112 -25.18 -26.52 37.49
N GLY A 113 -25.08 -25.60 36.52
CA GLY A 113 -25.96 -24.43 36.40
C GLY A 113 -25.70 -23.28 37.39
N LYS A 114 -24.70 -23.38 38.28
CA LYS A 114 -24.34 -22.30 39.22
C LYS A 114 -23.02 -21.61 38.84
N SER A 115 -23.04 -20.28 38.84
CA SER A 115 -21.86 -19.45 38.67
C SER A 115 -21.05 -19.40 39.96
N THR A 116 -19.78 -19.82 39.91
CA THR A 116 -18.87 -19.68 41.06
C THR A 116 -17.82 -18.61 40.77
N CYS A 117 -17.61 -17.70 41.73
CA CYS A 117 -16.63 -16.63 41.63
C CYS A 117 -15.33 -17.03 42.33
N LEU A 118 -14.24 -17.11 41.57
CA LEU A 118 -12.91 -17.40 42.08
C LEU A 118 -12.10 -16.11 42.13
N ARG A 119 -11.53 -15.77 43.29
CA ARG A 119 -10.62 -14.63 43.46
C ARG A 119 -9.23 -15.11 43.85
N ILE A 120 -8.24 -14.68 43.08
CA ILE A 120 -6.82 -14.95 43.33
C ILE A 120 -6.12 -13.64 43.67
N LEU A 121 -5.42 -13.61 44.81
CA LEU A 121 -4.73 -12.42 45.33
C LEU A 121 -3.23 -12.70 45.48
N SER A 122 -2.40 -11.77 44.99
CA SER A 122 -0.93 -11.81 45.11
C SER A 122 -0.37 -10.65 45.94
N SER A 123 0.58 -10.94 46.83
CA SER A 123 1.00 -10.06 47.94
C SER A 123 2.12 -9.08 47.65
N GLU A 124 2.55 -8.92 46.41
CA GLU A 124 3.77 -8.14 46.09
C GLU A 124 3.49 -6.71 45.61
N PRO A 125 4.26 -5.71 46.08
CA PRO A 125 4.00 -4.30 45.78
C PRO A 125 4.51 -3.92 44.37
N GLN A 126 3.59 -3.42 43.56
CA GLN A 126 3.71 -2.76 42.24
C GLN A 126 4.96 -3.04 41.36
N ALA A 127 4.73 -3.75 40.26
CA ALA A 127 5.61 -3.76 39.09
C ALA A 127 5.70 -2.35 38.44
N THR A 128 6.93 -1.84 38.31
CA THR A 128 7.21 -0.44 37.92
C THR A 128 7.29 -0.18 36.42
N THR A 129 7.08 -1.17 35.54
CA THR A 129 7.04 -0.93 34.08
C THR A 129 5.82 -1.54 33.36
N GLU A 130 5.35 -0.84 32.32
CA GLU A 130 4.21 -1.24 31.44
C GLU A 130 4.42 -2.61 30.76
N LYS A 131 5.67 -3.04 30.58
CA LYS A 131 6.03 -4.34 30.02
C LYS A 131 5.67 -5.49 30.97
N GLU A 132 5.80 -5.28 32.28
CA GLU A 132 5.59 -6.30 33.31
C GLU A 132 4.10 -6.54 33.62
N LYS A 133 3.22 -5.57 33.30
CA LYS A 133 1.76 -5.71 33.49
C LYS A 133 1.09 -6.69 32.52
N ARG A 134 1.80 -7.13 31.46
CA ARG A 134 1.25 -7.89 30.33
C ARG A 134 1.25 -9.41 30.50
N GLU A 135 1.96 -9.97 31.48
CA GLU A 135 2.17 -11.42 31.56
C GLU A 135 1.40 -12.09 32.72
N LEU A 136 0.09 -11.87 32.83
CA LEU A 136 -0.76 -12.77 33.62
C LEU A 136 -1.53 -13.70 32.67
N GLY A 137 -1.30 -15.00 32.80
CA GLY A 137 -1.94 -16.03 31.97
C GLY A 137 -2.66 -17.08 32.81
N VAL A 138 -3.89 -17.42 32.43
CA VAL A 138 -4.63 -18.56 32.99
C VAL A 138 -4.74 -19.62 31.92
N ILE A 139 -4.35 -20.86 32.25
CA ILE A 139 -4.46 -22.00 31.33
C ILE A 139 -5.45 -22.99 31.93
N LEU A 140 -6.56 -23.22 31.22
CA LEU A 140 -7.51 -24.25 31.58
C LEU A 140 -6.99 -25.57 31.03
N ALA A 141 -6.38 -26.38 31.89
CA ALA A 141 -5.59 -27.52 31.41
C ALA A 141 -6.46 -28.74 31.06
N ALA A 142 -7.56 -28.98 31.79
CA ALA A 142 -8.49 -30.07 31.48
C ALA A 142 -9.83 -29.93 32.20
N VAL A 143 -10.88 -30.45 31.58
CA VAL A 143 -12.16 -30.80 32.22
C VAL A 143 -12.33 -32.30 32.05
N THR A 144 -12.28 -33.06 33.14
CA THR A 144 -12.40 -34.52 33.10
C THR A 144 -13.79 -34.95 33.58
N PRO A 145 -14.56 -35.67 32.74
CA PRO A 145 -15.77 -36.35 33.21
C PRO A 145 -15.37 -37.48 34.18
N ALA A 146 -16.13 -37.65 35.25
CA ALA A 146 -15.82 -38.67 36.24
C ALA A 146 -16.04 -40.11 35.70
N ALA A 147 -14.96 -40.92 35.73
CA ALA A 147 -14.85 -42.40 35.63
C ALA A 147 -14.69 -43.03 34.21
N SER A 148 -13.88 -44.09 33.97
CA SER A 148 -13.21 -45.07 34.84
C SER A 148 -11.92 -45.68 34.24
N LYS A 149 -11.03 -46.16 35.14
CA LYS A 149 -9.67 -46.71 34.98
C LYS A 149 -9.62 -48.16 34.45
N ASN A 150 -8.63 -48.52 33.61
CA ASN A 150 -7.61 -49.58 33.84
C ASN A 150 -6.87 -50.05 32.56
N SER A 151 -5.62 -50.46 32.79
CA SER A 151 -4.48 -50.90 31.95
C SER A 151 -4.55 -52.29 31.30
N PHE A 152 -3.75 -52.58 30.24
CA PHE A 152 -2.76 -53.70 30.09
C PHE A 152 -2.29 -53.94 28.60
N PHE A 153 -1.01 -54.25 28.36
CA PHE A 153 -0.40 -54.89 27.15
C PHE A 153 -0.31 -56.45 27.38
N PRO A 154 0.13 -57.37 26.46
CA PRO A 154 0.12 -57.53 24.97
C PRO A 154 -0.47 -58.96 24.55
N PRO A 155 0.11 -59.80 23.63
CA PRO A 155 -0.13 -60.06 22.19
C PRO A 155 -0.80 -61.45 21.84
N VAL A 156 -0.83 -61.85 20.53
CA VAL A 156 -0.79 -63.24 19.95
C VAL A 156 -1.98 -63.73 19.07
N LEU A 157 -1.58 -64.29 17.91
CA LEU A 157 -2.16 -65.25 16.95
C LEU A 157 -3.42 -66.08 17.33
N GLY A 158 -4.24 -66.44 16.34
CA GLY A 158 -5.03 -67.69 16.39
C GLY A 158 -6.23 -67.84 15.44
N ALA A 159 -6.04 -68.70 14.44
CA ALA A 159 -6.98 -69.45 13.58
C ALA A 159 -8.47 -69.63 13.96
N GLY A 160 -9.33 -69.78 12.94
CA GLY A 160 -10.31 -70.89 12.92
C GLY A 160 -11.68 -70.67 12.25
N ALA A 161 -12.00 -71.60 11.33
CA ALA A 161 -13.33 -72.09 10.90
C ALA A 161 -14.08 -71.42 9.72
N ARG A 162 -14.16 -72.16 8.60
CA ARG A 162 -15.34 -72.27 7.70
C ARG A 162 -16.27 -73.38 8.24
N PRO A 163 -17.58 -73.42 7.96
CA PRO A 163 -18.08 -74.08 6.72
C PRO A 163 -19.34 -73.45 6.05
N ASP A 164 -19.31 -73.46 4.71
CA ASP A 164 -20.32 -73.98 3.77
C ASP A 164 -21.74 -73.36 3.64
N MET A 165 -21.93 -72.59 2.56
CA MET A 165 -23.08 -72.75 1.65
C MET A 165 -22.72 -72.16 0.26
N GLU A 166 -22.51 -73.01 -0.74
CA GLU A 166 -22.29 -72.58 -2.13
C GLU A 166 -23.64 -72.35 -2.84
N ILE A 167 -23.88 -71.12 -3.31
CA ILE A 167 -24.84 -70.81 -4.38
C ILE A 167 -24.00 -70.45 -5.61
N PRO A 168 -24.23 -71.06 -6.79
CA PRO A 168 -23.37 -70.84 -7.94
C PRO A 168 -23.56 -69.42 -8.50
N VAL A 169 -22.49 -68.62 -8.52
CA VAL A 169 -22.47 -67.33 -9.19
C VAL A 169 -21.89 -67.52 -10.60
N ILE A 170 -22.70 -67.25 -11.61
CA ILE A 170 -22.25 -67.14 -13.01
C ILE A 170 -21.72 -65.70 -13.20
N PRO A 171 -20.50 -65.49 -13.70
CA PRO A 171 -19.96 -64.14 -13.92
C PRO A 171 -20.79 -63.36 -14.95
N GLY A 172 -21.25 -62.16 -14.58
CA GLY A 172 -21.88 -61.21 -15.51
C GLY A 172 -23.37 -60.89 -15.33
N GLN A 173 -24.04 -61.39 -14.28
CA GLN A 173 -25.42 -60.98 -13.93
C GLN A 173 -25.44 -60.13 -12.65
N TRP A 174 -26.13 -58.98 -12.68
CA TRP A 174 -26.46 -58.22 -11.47
C TRP A 174 -27.35 -59.09 -10.58
N THR A 175 -26.96 -59.29 -9.31
CA THR A 175 -27.78 -60.06 -8.39
C THR A 175 -28.94 -59.19 -7.89
N MET A 176 -30.08 -59.81 -7.58
CA MET A 176 -31.23 -59.07 -7.07
C MET A 176 -30.92 -58.33 -5.76
N LEU A 177 -29.93 -58.81 -4.99
CA LEU A 177 -29.45 -58.13 -3.78
C LEU A 177 -28.82 -56.77 -4.07
N GLU A 178 -28.13 -56.62 -5.21
CA GLU A 178 -27.41 -55.39 -5.58
C GLU A 178 -28.34 -54.35 -6.22
N ALA A 179 -29.36 -54.81 -6.94
CA ALA A 179 -30.29 -53.94 -7.65
C ALA A 179 -31.48 -53.45 -6.79
N PHE A 180 -31.74 -54.10 -5.64
CA PHE A 180 -32.91 -53.82 -4.80
C PHE A 180 -32.64 -52.69 -3.79
N ASP A 181 -33.41 -51.60 -3.86
CA ASP A 181 -33.30 -50.46 -2.94
C ASP A 181 -34.16 -50.71 -1.70
N ARG A 182 -33.52 -51.25 -0.66
CA ARG A 182 -34.17 -51.62 0.61
C ARG A 182 -34.86 -50.42 1.30
N PRO A 183 -34.22 -49.24 1.49
CA PRO A 183 -34.89 -48.06 2.04
C PRO A 183 -36.12 -47.61 1.23
N PHE A 184 -36.01 -47.59 -0.11
CA PHE A 184 -37.11 -47.19 -1.00
C PHE A 184 -38.29 -48.16 -0.94
N TYR A 185 -38.02 -49.46 -0.92
CA TYR A 185 -39.06 -50.48 -0.86
C TYR A 185 -39.78 -50.50 0.49
N VAL A 186 -39.07 -50.41 1.61
CA VAL A 186 -39.67 -50.38 2.96
C VAL A 186 -40.62 -49.18 3.11
N LYS A 187 -40.29 -48.04 2.50
CA LYS A 187 -41.16 -46.85 2.51
C LYS A 187 -42.50 -47.08 1.81
N GLN A 188 -42.55 -47.97 0.81
CA GLN A 188 -43.78 -48.31 0.08
C GLN A 188 -44.56 -49.43 0.76
N ALA A 189 -43.86 -50.42 1.33
CA ALA A 189 -44.46 -51.64 1.86
C ALA A 189 -44.89 -51.57 3.35
N GLY A 190 -44.42 -50.57 4.10
CA GLY A 190 -44.81 -50.33 5.50
C GLY A 190 -44.23 -51.36 6.49
N GLU A 191 -44.81 -51.43 7.70
CA GLU A 191 -44.32 -52.28 8.80
C GLU A 191 -44.29 -53.79 8.47
N ASP A 192 -45.13 -54.25 7.54
CA ASP A 192 -45.16 -55.64 7.07
C ASP A 192 -43.84 -56.08 6.40
N ALA A 193 -43.15 -55.17 5.71
CA ALA A 193 -41.84 -55.44 5.10
C ALA A 193 -40.68 -55.40 6.09
N ILE A 194 -40.89 -54.87 7.30
CA ILE A 194 -39.88 -54.81 8.37
C ILE A 194 -39.92 -56.11 9.19
N ARG A 195 -41.09 -56.74 9.32
CA ARG A 195 -41.24 -58.05 9.99
C ARG A 195 -40.61 -59.21 9.21
N HIS A 196 -40.45 -59.04 7.91
CA HIS A 196 -39.70 -59.94 7.03
C HIS A 196 -38.40 -59.26 6.58
N ASP A 197 -37.46 -60.01 6.02
CA ASP A 197 -36.40 -59.38 5.23
C ASP A 197 -37.05 -58.69 3.99
N PRO A 198 -36.83 -57.39 3.72
CA PRO A 198 -37.54 -56.63 2.68
C PRO A 198 -37.42 -57.20 1.26
N LEU A 199 -36.26 -57.79 0.92
CA LEU A 199 -36.06 -58.47 -0.35
C LEU A 199 -36.91 -59.75 -0.43
N THR A 200 -36.92 -60.51 0.66
CA THR A 200 -37.79 -61.68 0.81
C THR A 200 -39.28 -61.31 0.71
N HIS A 201 -39.70 -60.21 1.35
CA HIS A 201 -41.07 -59.70 1.26
C HIS A 201 -41.43 -59.27 -0.17
N TYR A 202 -40.51 -58.60 -0.87
CA TYR A 202 -40.71 -58.23 -2.27
C TYR A 202 -40.96 -59.43 -3.17
N LEU A 203 -40.16 -60.48 -3.03
CA LEU A 203 -40.24 -61.67 -3.88
C LEU A 203 -41.52 -62.49 -3.69
N LEU A 204 -42.00 -62.55 -2.45
CA LEU A 204 -43.19 -63.33 -2.11
C LEU A 204 -44.48 -62.55 -2.39
N PHE A 205 -44.48 -61.24 -2.15
CA PHE A 205 -45.73 -60.44 -2.12
C PHE A 205 -45.63 -59.11 -2.86
N GLY A 206 -44.48 -58.43 -2.79
CA GLY A 206 -44.33 -57.04 -3.25
C GLY A 206 -44.63 -56.81 -4.72
N TRP A 207 -43.99 -57.58 -5.60
CA TRP A 207 -44.16 -57.39 -7.05
C TRP A 207 -45.58 -57.74 -7.52
N ARG A 208 -46.25 -58.72 -6.89
CA ARG A 208 -47.66 -59.06 -7.16
C ARG A 208 -48.62 -57.96 -6.73
N ARG A 209 -48.23 -57.17 -5.72
CA ARG A 209 -48.93 -55.97 -5.25
C ARG A 209 -48.60 -54.71 -6.06
N GLY A 210 -47.71 -54.81 -7.04
CA GLY A 210 -47.27 -53.68 -7.86
C GLY A 210 -46.39 -52.67 -7.11
N LEU A 211 -45.69 -53.11 -6.06
CA LEU A 211 -44.69 -52.30 -5.36
C LEU A 211 -43.36 -52.34 -6.11
N GLU A 212 -42.65 -51.21 -6.17
CA GLU A 212 -41.41 -51.13 -6.98
C GLU A 212 -40.16 -51.42 -6.14
N PRO A 213 -39.23 -52.26 -6.65
CA PRO A 213 -38.03 -52.70 -5.92
C PRO A 213 -36.96 -51.62 -5.80
N ALA A 214 -36.96 -50.65 -6.71
CA ALA A 214 -35.97 -49.59 -6.79
C ALA A 214 -36.57 -48.36 -7.52
N PRO A 215 -36.10 -47.13 -7.24
CA PRO A 215 -36.65 -45.91 -7.84
C PRO A 215 -36.37 -45.74 -9.35
N ASP A 216 -35.52 -46.60 -9.92
CA ASP A 216 -35.14 -46.63 -11.32
C ASP A 216 -35.79 -47.78 -12.12
N PHE A 217 -36.70 -48.54 -11.51
CA PHE A 217 -37.46 -49.60 -12.17
C PHE A 217 -38.97 -49.36 -12.09
N ASP A 218 -39.66 -49.49 -13.24
CA ASP A 218 -41.12 -49.41 -13.36
C ASP A 218 -41.64 -50.74 -13.93
N SER A 219 -42.30 -51.51 -13.06
CA SER A 219 -42.81 -52.84 -13.39
C SER A 219 -43.86 -52.81 -14.50
N ARG A 220 -44.69 -51.76 -14.59
CA ARG A 220 -45.74 -51.65 -15.62
C ARG A 220 -45.14 -51.33 -16.98
N HIS A 221 -44.18 -50.41 -17.02
CA HIS A 221 -43.45 -50.06 -18.22
C HIS A 221 -42.66 -51.26 -18.76
N TYR A 222 -42.04 -52.04 -17.87
CA TYR A 222 -41.27 -53.22 -18.27
C TYR A 222 -42.16 -54.35 -18.79
N ILE A 223 -43.29 -54.66 -18.12
CA ILE A 223 -44.24 -55.69 -18.59
C ILE A 223 -44.81 -55.33 -19.99
N ALA A 224 -45.04 -54.05 -20.28
CA ALA A 224 -45.53 -53.61 -21.59
C ALA A 224 -44.55 -53.91 -22.74
N GLN A 225 -43.25 -54.08 -22.45
CA GLN A 225 -42.22 -54.40 -23.42
C GLN A 225 -42.01 -55.91 -23.62
N VAL A 226 -42.59 -56.76 -22.78
CA VAL A 226 -42.41 -58.23 -22.83
C VAL A 226 -43.78 -58.91 -22.94
N PRO A 227 -44.28 -59.16 -24.17
CA PRO A 227 -45.56 -59.83 -24.39
C PRO A 227 -45.58 -61.22 -23.72
N GLY A 228 -46.57 -61.46 -22.84
CA GLY A 228 -46.74 -62.74 -22.13
C GLY A 228 -46.13 -62.80 -20.71
N LEU A 229 -45.32 -61.83 -20.29
CA LEU A 229 -44.70 -61.85 -18.95
C LEU A 229 -45.74 -61.76 -17.81
N LYS A 230 -46.86 -61.10 -18.06
CA LYS A 230 -47.97 -60.97 -17.10
C LYS A 230 -48.68 -62.31 -16.84
N ASP A 231 -48.72 -63.21 -17.82
CA ASP A 231 -49.41 -64.50 -17.74
C ASP A 231 -48.47 -65.61 -17.22
N ALA A 232 -47.15 -65.37 -17.18
CA ALA A 232 -46.12 -66.33 -16.80
C ALA A 232 -45.78 -66.37 -15.29
N ASP A 233 -46.56 -65.69 -14.44
CA ASP A 233 -46.36 -65.57 -12.98
C ASP A 233 -44.91 -65.30 -12.54
N THR A 234 -44.16 -64.54 -13.35
CA THR A 234 -42.72 -64.31 -13.18
C THR A 234 -42.47 -62.89 -12.68
N CYS A 235 -41.61 -62.73 -11.67
CA CYS A 235 -41.23 -61.43 -11.12
C CYS A 235 -40.59 -60.52 -12.20
N PRO A 236 -41.21 -59.37 -12.54
CA PRO A 236 -40.74 -58.50 -13.63
C PRO A 236 -39.31 -58.00 -13.42
N PHE A 237 -38.95 -57.67 -12.18
CA PHE A 237 -37.62 -57.19 -11.84
C PHE A 237 -36.55 -58.28 -11.97
N LEU A 238 -36.86 -59.51 -11.56
CA LEU A 238 -35.94 -60.63 -11.72
C LEU A 238 -35.75 -60.98 -13.21
N HIS A 239 -36.81 -60.93 -14.00
CA HIS A 239 -36.74 -61.11 -15.44
C HIS A 239 -35.93 -59.98 -16.11
N TYR A 240 -36.10 -58.74 -15.67
CA TYR A 240 -35.30 -57.60 -16.14
C TYR A 240 -33.80 -57.80 -15.90
N LEU A 241 -33.41 -58.19 -14.68
CA LEU A 241 -31.99 -58.39 -14.32
C LEU A 241 -31.34 -59.57 -15.05
N ARG A 242 -32.12 -60.63 -15.33
CA ARG A 242 -31.60 -61.84 -16.01
C ARG A 242 -31.56 -61.71 -17.52
N GLU A 243 -32.59 -61.13 -18.13
CA GLU A 243 -32.81 -61.19 -19.58
C GLU A 243 -33.12 -59.81 -20.19
N GLY A 244 -33.95 -59.00 -19.52
CA GLY A 244 -34.40 -57.71 -20.04
C GLY A 244 -33.27 -56.75 -20.39
N ARG A 245 -32.31 -56.62 -19.47
CA ARG A 245 -31.16 -55.74 -19.64
C ARG A 245 -30.23 -56.21 -20.77
N LEU A 246 -30.02 -57.52 -20.88
CA LEU A 246 -29.23 -58.12 -21.97
C LEU A 246 -29.91 -57.94 -23.34
N ARG A 247 -31.25 -57.88 -23.37
CA ARG A 247 -32.03 -57.60 -24.58
C ARG A 247 -32.21 -56.10 -24.86
N GLY A 248 -31.58 -55.22 -24.07
CA GLY A 248 -31.68 -53.76 -24.24
C GLY A 248 -33.06 -53.17 -23.93
N LEU A 249 -33.91 -53.91 -23.21
CA LEU A 249 -35.23 -53.42 -22.80
C LEU A 249 -35.08 -52.44 -21.64
N SER A 250 -35.86 -51.36 -21.65
CA SER A 250 -35.74 -50.30 -20.64
C SER A 250 -36.52 -50.62 -19.37
N GLY A 251 -35.90 -50.40 -18.21
CA GLY A 251 -36.58 -50.45 -16.91
C GLY A 251 -37.51 -49.26 -16.66
N ARG A 252 -37.40 -48.16 -17.43
CA ARG A 252 -38.27 -46.97 -17.28
C ARG A 252 -38.44 -46.13 -18.57
N PRO A 253 -39.46 -45.26 -18.64
CA PRO A 253 -39.68 -44.38 -19.80
C PRO A 253 -38.52 -43.38 -20.04
N PRO A 254 -38.18 -43.07 -21.31
CA PRO A 254 -37.02 -42.26 -21.69
C PRO A 254 -37.05 -40.80 -21.18
N ASP A 255 -38.23 -40.28 -20.80
CA ASP A 255 -38.42 -38.84 -20.56
C ASP A 255 -38.18 -38.39 -19.12
N SER A 256 -37.26 -39.07 -18.45
CA SER A 256 -36.88 -38.75 -17.09
C SER A 256 -35.36 -38.73 -17.03
N ALA A 257 -34.79 -37.77 -17.74
CA ALA A 257 -33.40 -37.39 -17.58
C ALA A 257 -33.19 -36.85 -16.15
N ARG A 258 -32.72 -37.69 -15.23
CA ARG A 258 -31.90 -37.14 -14.14
C ARG A 258 -30.58 -36.76 -14.78
N ARG A 259 -30.38 -35.45 -14.96
CA ARG A 259 -29.07 -34.84 -15.20
C ARG A 259 -28.04 -35.57 -14.33
N SER A 260 -27.12 -36.32 -14.94
CA SER A 260 -25.95 -36.82 -14.24
C SER A 260 -25.19 -35.58 -13.77
N LYS A 261 -25.23 -35.31 -12.47
CA LYS A 261 -24.29 -34.37 -11.88
C LYS A 261 -22.91 -34.99 -12.09
N ALA A 262 -22.05 -34.27 -12.82
CA ALA A 262 -20.63 -34.53 -12.81
C ALA A 262 -20.18 -34.64 -11.35
N VAL A 263 -19.58 -35.78 -11.00
CA VAL A 263 -18.95 -35.95 -9.69
C VAL A 263 -17.72 -35.04 -9.71
N THR A 264 -17.75 -33.99 -8.90
CA THR A 264 -16.65 -33.06 -8.76
C THR A 264 -15.59 -33.65 -7.80
N PRO A 265 -14.30 -33.30 -7.93
CA PRO A 265 -13.21 -33.82 -7.07
C PRO A 265 -13.50 -33.68 -5.57
N GLY A 266 -14.35 -32.71 -5.21
CA GLY A 266 -14.83 -32.48 -3.87
C GLY A 266 -15.69 -33.56 -3.23
N GLN A 267 -16.30 -34.47 -4.00
CA GLN A 267 -17.06 -35.62 -3.47
C GLN A 267 -16.15 -36.82 -3.13
N LEU A 268 -14.88 -36.79 -3.54
CA LEU A 268 -13.91 -37.86 -3.29
C LEU A 268 -13.11 -37.66 -1.99
N ILE A 269 -13.14 -36.45 -1.44
CA ILE A 269 -12.32 -36.03 -0.30
C ILE A 269 -13.26 -35.66 0.85
N GLY A 270 -13.75 -36.68 1.56
CA GLY A 270 -14.50 -36.47 2.80
C GLY A 270 -15.42 -37.60 3.28
N ASP A 271 -15.78 -38.58 2.46
CA ASP A 271 -16.67 -39.67 2.87
C ASP A 271 -15.94 -41.01 2.94
N ASP A 272 -16.05 -41.72 4.07
CA ASP A 272 -15.64 -43.13 4.24
C ASP A 272 -16.25 -44.07 3.17
N VAL A 273 -17.25 -43.58 2.43
CA VAL A 273 -17.97 -44.26 1.35
C VAL A 273 -17.12 -44.44 0.08
N TRP A 274 -16.25 -43.49 -0.28
CA TRP A 274 -15.49 -43.59 -1.53
C TRP A 274 -14.25 -44.48 -1.39
N THR A 275 -13.46 -44.28 -0.34
CA THR A 275 -12.35 -45.18 0.02
C THR A 275 -12.90 -46.58 0.23
N GLY A 276 -14.05 -46.73 0.87
CA GLY A 276 -14.74 -48.00 1.02
C GLY A 276 -15.10 -48.65 -0.32
N ARG A 277 -15.67 -47.91 -1.28
CA ARG A 277 -16.03 -48.44 -2.61
C ARG A 277 -14.81 -48.82 -3.44
N VAL A 278 -13.78 -47.98 -3.51
CA VAL A 278 -12.55 -48.28 -4.25
C VAL A 278 -11.78 -49.42 -3.57
N SER A 279 -11.70 -49.44 -2.23
CA SER A 279 -11.09 -50.54 -1.46
C SER A 279 -11.83 -51.85 -1.71
N THR A 280 -13.17 -51.84 -1.65
CA THR A 280 -13.99 -53.03 -1.95
C THR A 280 -13.73 -53.55 -3.37
N MET A 281 -13.61 -52.66 -4.36
CA MET A 281 -13.32 -53.04 -5.75
C MET A 281 -11.90 -53.59 -5.93
N LEU A 282 -10.90 -52.98 -5.29
CA LEU A 282 -9.50 -53.43 -5.34
C LEU A 282 -9.29 -54.75 -4.59
N GLU A 283 -9.92 -54.91 -3.43
CA GLU A 283 -9.95 -56.17 -2.66
C GLU A 283 -10.62 -57.28 -3.45
N ALA A 284 -11.73 -56.98 -4.14
CA ALA A 284 -12.38 -57.93 -5.06
C ALA A 284 -11.47 -58.33 -6.25
N LEU A 285 -10.49 -57.49 -6.61
CA LEU A 285 -9.47 -57.76 -7.63
C LEU A 285 -8.18 -58.35 -7.05
N GLY A 286 -8.13 -58.65 -5.74
CA GLY A 286 -6.96 -59.22 -5.07
C GLY A 286 -5.79 -58.27 -4.88
N VAL A 287 -6.04 -56.95 -4.96
CA VAL A 287 -5.03 -55.91 -4.78
C VAL A 287 -4.99 -55.49 -3.30
N ASP A 288 -3.81 -55.47 -2.69
CA ASP A 288 -3.63 -54.96 -1.32
C ASP A 288 -4.00 -53.47 -1.25
N THR A 289 -4.95 -53.09 -0.40
CA THR A 289 -5.48 -51.74 -0.28
C THR A 289 -4.72 -50.87 0.71
N ALA A 290 -3.67 -51.38 1.36
CA ALA A 290 -2.85 -50.62 2.31
C ALA A 290 -2.28 -49.31 1.71
N PHE A 291 -1.99 -49.29 0.41
CA PHE A 291 -1.48 -48.09 -0.28
C PHE A 291 -2.54 -46.98 -0.46
N LEU A 292 -3.84 -47.28 -0.35
CA LEU A 292 -4.90 -46.25 -0.36
C LEU A 292 -4.82 -45.34 0.87
N HIS A 293 -4.22 -45.84 1.96
CA HIS A 293 -3.95 -45.07 3.17
C HIS A 293 -2.63 -44.26 3.08
N ASN A 294 -1.96 -44.26 1.92
CA ASN A 294 -0.78 -43.45 1.69
C ASN A 294 -1.14 -41.96 1.62
N THR A 295 -0.46 -41.15 2.44
CA THR A 295 -0.78 -39.72 2.64
C THR A 295 -0.74 -38.89 1.34
N PRO A 296 0.25 -39.02 0.43
CA PRO A 296 0.28 -38.29 -0.83
C PRO A 296 -0.80 -38.74 -1.83
N LEU A 297 -1.17 -40.02 -1.83
CA LEU A 297 -2.22 -40.53 -2.73
C LEU A 297 -3.55 -39.85 -2.39
N ALA A 298 -3.94 -39.90 -1.12
CA ALA A 298 -5.20 -39.32 -0.64
C ALA A 298 -5.24 -37.78 -0.76
N LYS A 299 -4.12 -37.11 -0.52
CA LYS A 299 -4.07 -35.63 -0.47
C LYS A 299 -3.78 -34.94 -1.80
N LEU A 300 -3.13 -35.63 -2.74
CA LEU A 300 -2.67 -35.01 -4.00
C LEU A 300 -3.17 -35.76 -5.22
N VAL A 301 -3.00 -37.09 -5.27
CA VAL A 301 -3.36 -37.86 -6.47
C VAL A 301 -4.88 -37.92 -6.68
N VAL A 302 -5.64 -38.13 -5.61
CA VAL A 302 -7.11 -38.11 -5.65
C VAL A 302 -7.66 -36.76 -6.12
N PRO A 303 -7.30 -35.61 -5.53
CA PRO A 303 -7.78 -34.31 -6.02
C PRO A 303 -7.30 -33.94 -7.44
N LEU A 304 -6.17 -34.48 -7.90
CA LEU A 304 -5.66 -34.24 -9.26
C LEU A 304 -6.32 -35.13 -10.32
N PHE A 305 -7.03 -36.20 -9.92
CA PHE A 305 -7.67 -37.11 -10.87
C PHE A 305 -8.91 -36.50 -11.51
N ASP A 306 -8.95 -36.51 -12.84
CA ASP A 306 -10.10 -36.06 -13.61
C ASP A 306 -10.68 -37.24 -14.42
N ALA A 307 -11.85 -37.72 -14.00
CA ALA A 307 -12.48 -38.90 -14.58
C ALA A 307 -12.92 -38.69 -16.04
N GLU A 308 -13.34 -37.48 -16.42
CA GLU A 308 -13.75 -37.16 -17.79
C GLU A 308 -12.55 -37.14 -18.73
N HIS A 309 -11.46 -36.51 -18.30
CA HIS A 309 -10.20 -36.49 -19.00
C HIS A 309 -9.65 -37.92 -19.16
N TYR A 310 -9.57 -38.68 -18.07
CA TYR A 310 -9.07 -40.05 -18.11
C TYR A 310 -9.93 -40.95 -19.00
N ARG A 311 -11.26 -40.79 -18.98
CA ARG A 311 -12.18 -41.51 -19.88
C ARG A 311 -11.88 -41.19 -21.35
N LYS A 312 -11.77 -39.91 -21.70
CA LYS A 312 -11.52 -39.46 -23.09
C LYS A 312 -10.14 -39.89 -23.59
N SER A 313 -9.11 -39.72 -22.77
CA SER A 313 -7.73 -40.05 -23.14
C SER A 313 -7.51 -41.56 -23.36
N ASN A 314 -8.36 -42.41 -22.79
CA ASN A 314 -8.28 -43.86 -22.90
C ASN A 314 -9.44 -44.50 -23.69
N ASP A 315 -10.29 -43.69 -24.34
CA ASP A 315 -11.45 -44.13 -25.14
C ASP A 315 -12.37 -45.13 -24.40
N LEU A 316 -12.77 -44.76 -23.18
CA LEU A 316 -13.53 -45.64 -22.27
C LEU A 316 -15.04 -45.34 -22.27
N ASP A 317 -15.84 -46.38 -22.00
CA ASP A 317 -17.32 -46.32 -22.02
C ASP A 317 -17.87 -45.25 -21.07
N ALA A 318 -18.88 -44.50 -21.55
CA ALA A 318 -19.55 -43.43 -20.80
C ALA A 318 -20.37 -43.93 -19.59
N SER A 319 -20.72 -45.22 -19.57
CA SER A 319 -21.43 -45.87 -18.46
C SER A 319 -20.56 -46.12 -17.23
N LEU A 320 -19.22 -46.07 -17.37
CA LEU A 320 -18.29 -46.24 -16.25
C LEU A 320 -18.35 -45.06 -15.28
N SER A 321 -18.53 -45.39 -14.01
CA SER A 321 -18.50 -44.45 -12.90
C SER A 321 -17.09 -43.91 -12.66
N ALA A 322 -17.00 -42.74 -12.01
CA ALA A 322 -15.72 -42.15 -11.64
C ALA A 322 -14.88 -43.06 -10.71
N ALA A 323 -15.53 -43.86 -9.87
CA ALA A 323 -14.86 -44.83 -9.00
C ALA A 323 -14.23 -45.99 -9.79
N GLU A 324 -14.93 -46.51 -10.81
CA GLU A 324 -14.38 -47.54 -11.71
C GLU A 324 -13.20 -47.01 -12.54
N LEU A 325 -13.32 -45.78 -13.04
CA LEU A 325 -12.24 -45.13 -13.79
C LEU A 325 -11.01 -44.88 -12.91
N PHE A 326 -11.21 -44.46 -11.66
CA PHE A 326 -10.10 -44.25 -10.72
C PHE A 326 -9.45 -45.57 -10.28
N ALA A 327 -10.25 -46.60 -9.98
CA ALA A 327 -9.72 -47.92 -9.65
C ALA A 327 -8.89 -48.49 -10.81
N ARG A 328 -9.36 -48.31 -12.05
CA ARG A 328 -8.58 -48.66 -13.25
C ARG A 328 -7.26 -47.88 -13.30
N TYR A 329 -7.31 -46.56 -13.18
CA TYR A 329 -6.12 -45.71 -13.18
C TYR A 329 -5.07 -46.18 -12.15
N LEU A 330 -5.49 -46.48 -10.92
CA LEU A 330 -4.58 -46.94 -9.86
C LEU A 330 -3.85 -48.25 -10.21
N ILE A 331 -4.53 -49.18 -10.87
CA ILE A 331 -3.97 -50.50 -11.21
C ILE A 331 -3.07 -50.41 -12.44
N THR A 332 -3.46 -49.64 -13.45
CA THR A 332 -2.80 -49.66 -14.76
C THR A 332 -1.78 -48.55 -14.94
N ASP A 333 -2.13 -47.33 -14.59
CA ASP A 333 -1.46 -46.12 -15.08
C ASP A 333 -0.70 -45.39 -13.99
N TYR A 334 -1.20 -45.42 -12.75
CA TYR A 334 -0.48 -44.91 -11.58
C TYR A 334 0.87 -45.61 -11.39
N VAL A 335 0.90 -46.95 -11.49
CA VAL A 335 2.14 -47.74 -11.39
C VAL A 335 3.14 -47.40 -12.50
N ARG A 336 2.64 -46.99 -13.67
CA ARG A 336 3.45 -46.55 -14.81
C ARG A 336 3.85 -45.08 -14.74
N GLY A 337 3.40 -44.35 -13.72
CA GLY A 337 3.71 -42.94 -13.57
C GLY A 337 2.99 -42.04 -14.56
N VAL A 338 1.79 -42.42 -15.00
CA VAL A 338 0.95 -41.54 -15.81
C VAL A 338 0.25 -40.54 -14.88
N ALA A 339 0.23 -39.27 -15.29
CA ALA A 339 -0.44 -38.23 -14.53
C ALA A 339 -1.95 -38.51 -14.38
N PRO A 340 -2.55 -38.23 -13.21
CA PRO A 340 -3.96 -38.55 -12.91
C PRO A 340 -4.94 -37.62 -13.64
N GLY A 341 -4.47 -36.48 -14.13
CA GLY A 341 -5.31 -35.49 -14.80
C GLY A 341 -4.52 -34.28 -15.28
N PRO A 342 -5.23 -33.32 -15.91
CA PRO A 342 -4.61 -32.21 -16.63
C PRO A 342 -4.03 -31.10 -15.73
N LEU A 343 -4.25 -31.21 -14.41
CA LEU A 343 -3.61 -30.34 -13.41
C LEU A 343 -2.14 -30.70 -13.13
N PHE A 344 -1.62 -31.76 -13.75
CA PHE A 344 -0.19 -32.01 -13.79
C PHE A 344 0.33 -31.70 -15.20
N HIS A 345 1.18 -30.68 -15.31
CA HIS A 345 1.72 -30.22 -16.59
C HIS A 345 3.21 -30.54 -16.67
N GLU A 346 3.55 -31.59 -17.43
CA GLU A 346 4.90 -32.15 -17.49
C GLU A 346 5.97 -31.11 -17.86
N ILE A 347 5.77 -30.34 -18.94
CA ILE A 347 6.75 -29.33 -19.38
C ILE A 347 6.99 -28.28 -18.29
N HIS A 348 5.95 -27.90 -17.54
CA HIS A 348 6.07 -26.89 -16.50
C HIS A 348 6.88 -27.41 -15.32
N TYR A 349 6.63 -28.66 -14.93
CA TYR A 349 7.38 -29.33 -13.88
C TYR A 349 8.86 -29.51 -14.26
N LEU A 350 9.15 -29.92 -15.50
CA LEU A 350 10.53 -30.08 -15.99
C LEU A 350 11.29 -28.75 -16.02
N GLU A 351 10.62 -27.65 -16.39
CA GLU A 351 11.20 -26.31 -16.33
C GLU A 351 11.52 -25.87 -14.90
N GLN A 352 10.61 -26.12 -13.96
CA GLN A 352 10.88 -25.83 -12.55
C GLN A 352 12.04 -26.68 -12.03
N LEU A 353 12.11 -27.97 -12.37
CA LEU A 353 13.24 -28.83 -11.98
C LEU A 353 14.59 -28.29 -12.47
N ALA A 354 14.63 -27.72 -13.68
CA ALA A 354 15.83 -27.07 -14.19
C ALA A 354 16.25 -25.86 -13.34
N GLU A 355 15.30 -25.09 -12.81
CA GLU A 355 15.59 -23.99 -11.85
C GLU A 355 16.18 -24.52 -10.53
N TYR A 356 15.78 -25.71 -10.08
CA TYR A 356 16.38 -26.40 -8.93
C TYR A 356 17.71 -27.10 -9.26
N GLY A 357 18.16 -27.06 -10.52
CA GLY A 357 19.39 -27.74 -10.96
C GLY A 357 19.31 -29.26 -10.92
N VAL A 358 18.10 -29.84 -10.95
CA VAL A 358 17.85 -31.28 -10.88
C VAL A 358 17.45 -31.80 -12.24
N GLN A 359 18.09 -32.89 -12.69
CA GLN A 359 17.73 -33.58 -13.93
C GLN A 359 16.79 -34.75 -13.64
N LEU A 360 15.79 -34.96 -14.51
CA LEU A 360 14.90 -36.11 -14.43
C LEU A 360 15.70 -37.41 -14.69
N PRO A 361 15.68 -38.40 -13.79
CA PRO A 361 16.29 -39.70 -14.02
C PRO A 361 15.68 -40.39 -15.25
N SER A 362 16.50 -41.01 -16.10
CA SER A 362 16.03 -41.70 -17.32
C SER A 362 15.12 -42.91 -17.05
N THR A 363 15.01 -43.34 -15.80
CA THR A 363 14.23 -44.50 -15.35
C THR A 363 12.86 -44.14 -14.78
N GLU A 364 12.54 -42.86 -14.62
CA GLU A 364 11.29 -42.38 -14.01
C GLU A 364 10.51 -41.48 -14.96
N SER A 365 9.18 -41.54 -14.90
CA SER A 365 8.35 -40.52 -15.54
C SER A 365 8.41 -39.20 -14.75
N ALA A 366 8.10 -38.09 -15.41
CA ALA A 366 8.02 -36.78 -14.75
C ALA A 366 7.06 -36.78 -13.55
N PHE A 367 5.94 -37.50 -13.64
CA PHE A 367 4.96 -37.60 -12.55
C PHE A 367 5.46 -38.48 -11.40
N GLN A 368 6.15 -39.60 -11.67
CA GLN A 368 6.80 -40.41 -10.63
C GLN A 368 7.84 -39.62 -9.87
N HIS A 369 8.70 -38.91 -10.59
CA HIS A 369 9.69 -38.04 -9.99
C HIS A 369 9.05 -36.90 -9.19
N TRP A 370 7.94 -36.33 -9.67
CA TRP A 370 7.18 -35.33 -8.90
C TRP A 370 6.63 -35.89 -7.59
N LEU A 371 6.06 -37.10 -7.59
CA LEU A 371 5.55 -37.72 -6.36
C LEU A 371 6.65 -37.95 -5.31
N GLY A 372 7.86 -38.34 -5.75
CA GLY A 372 8.99 -38.56 -4.84
C GLY A 372 9.72 -37.28 -4.42
N TYR A 373 10.13 -36.47 -5.39
CA TYR A 373 10.95 -35.28 -5.19
C TYR A 373 10.12 -33.99 -5.18
N GLY A 374 9.23 -33.81 -6.15
CA GLY A 374 8.43 -32.59 -6.32
C GLY A 374 7.56 -32.26 -5.11
N VAL A 375 6.84 -33.25 -4.58
CA VAL A 375 5.98 -33.10 -3.39
C VAL A 375 6.80 -32.73 -2.15
N ALA A 376 7.93 -33.41 -1.92
CA ALA A 376 8.80 -33.14 -0.78
C ALA A 376 9.38 -31.71 -0.83
N ASN A 377 9.65 -31.20 -2.03
CA ASN A 377 10.16 -29.85 -2.26
C ASN A 377 9.05 -28.83 -2.54
N LYS A 378 7.77 -29.19 -2.39
CA LYS A 378 6.60 -28.31 -2.61
C LYS A 378 6.59 -27.65 -4.00
N ILE A 379 7.03 -28.38 -5.03
CA ILE A 379 7.05 -27.93 -6.43
C ILE A 379 5.63 -28.02 -7.02
N VAL A 380 5.07 -26.88 -7.43
CA VAL A 380 3.70 -26.79 -7.97
C VAL A 380 3.65 -27.34 -9.41
N PRO A 381 2.92 -28.44 -9.68
CA PRO A 381 2.97 -29.13 -10.98
C PRO A 381 2.17 -28.45 -12.10
N THR A 382 1.56 -27.29 -11.87
CA THR A 382 0.71 -26.60 -12.86
C THR A 382 1.00 -25.11 -12.96
N PRO A 383 1.06 -24.56 -14.18
CA PRO A 383 1.20 -23.12 -14.38
C PRO A 383 -0.08 -22.33 -14.06
N LEU A 384 -1.19 -22.99 -13.70
CA LEU A 384 -2.43 -22.32 -13.29
C LEU A 384 -2.35 -21.72 -11.90
N PHE A 385 -1.52 -22.28 -11.03
CA PHE A 385 -1.49 -21.91 -9.61
C PHE A 385 -0.23 -21.14 -9.26
N CYS A 386 -0.36 -20.12 -8.41
CA CYS A 386 0.74 -19.30 -7.92
C CYS A 386 0.53 -19.05 -6.42
N GLU A 387 1.42 -19.57 -5.58
CA GLU A 387 1.28 -19.47 -4.12
C GLU A 387 1.23 -18.03 -3.62
N THR A 388 2.06 -17.14 -4.19
CA THR A 388 2.11 -15.72 -3.85
C THR A 388 0.80 -15.00 -4.17
N ASP A 389 0.19 -15.32 -5.33
CA ASP A 389 -1.09 -14.72 -5.72
C ASP A 389 -2.23 -15.25 -4.84
N TYR A 390 -2.24 -16.56 -4.57
CA TYR A 390 -3.25 -17.20 -3.73
C TYR A 390 -3.25 -16.67 -2.30
N LEU A 391 -2.06 -16.53 -1.69
CA LEU A 391 -1.95 -15.98 -0.32
C LEU A 391 -2.35 -14.50 -0.24
N ALA A 392 -2.04 -13.71 -1.27
CA ALA A 392 -2.40 -12.29 -1.29
C ALA A 392 -3.90 -12.06 -1.49
N LEU A 393 -4.56 -12.92 -2.26
CA LEU A 393 -6.01 -12.89 -2.47
C LEU A 393 -6.78 -13.45 -1.27
N ASN A 394 -6.16 -14.32 -0.47
CA ASN A 394 -6.74 -14.98 0.70
C ASN A 394 -5.80 -14.81 1.91
N PRO A 395 -5.73 -13.60 2.49
CA PRO A 395 -4.76 -13.26 3.55
C PRO A 395 -5.00 -13.99 4.88
N ASP A 396 -6.18 -14.58 5.06
CA ASP A 396 -6.54 -15.49 6.15
C ASP A 396 -5.68 -16.77 6.16
N LEU A 397 -5.10 -17.15 5.01
CA LEU A 397 -4.19 -18.28 4.90
C LEU A 397 -2.76 -17.99 5.36
N LYS A 398 -2.44 -16.76 5.82
CA LYS A 398 -1.09 -16.44 6.36
C LYS A 398 -0.69 -17.29 7.57
N SER A 399 -1.67 -17.75 8.34
CA SER A 399 -1.45 -18.65 9.48
C SER A 399 -1.54 -20.14 9.11
N TYR A 400 -1.74 -20.47 7.84
CA TYR A 400 -1.80 -21.86 7.39
C TYR A 400 -0.38 -22.44 7.27
N GLU A 401 -0.07 -23.46 8.07
CA GLU A 401 1.28 -24.06 8.13
C GLU A 401 1.53 -25.12 7.04
N GLY A 402 0.50 -25.51 6.29
CA GLY A 402 0.59 -26.51 5.21
C GLY A 402 1.08 -25.93 3.87
N TRP A 403 1.19 -26.78 2.86
CA TRP A 403 1.48 -26.33 1.49
C TRP A 403 0.26 -25.64 0.87
N LEU A 404 0.43 -24.44 0.32
CA LEU A 404 -0.70 -23.63 -0.17
C LEU A 404 -1.37 -24.24 -1.41
N PHE A 405 -0.59 -24.94 -2.25
CA PHE A 405 -1.15 -25.70 -3.37
C PHE A 405 -2.03 -26.87 -2.89
N GLU A 406 -1.60 -27.60 -1.86
CA GLU A 406 -2.41 -28.65 -1.22
C GLU A 406 -3.71 -28.05 -0.67
N HIS A 407 -3.63 -26.91 0.02
CA HIS A 407 -4.82 -26.21 0.51
C HIS A 407 -5.78 -25.81 -0.63
N TRP A 408 -5.24 -25.29 -1.73
CA TRP A 408 -6.04 -24.92 -2.89
C TRP A 408 -6.74 -26.13 -3.53
N LEU A 409 -6.02 -27.24 -3.73
CA LEU A 409 -6.59 -28.47 -4.27
C LEU A 409 -7.69 -29.05 -3.38
N LEU A 410 -7.45 -29.11 -2.07
CA LEU A 410 -8.38 -29.74 -1.12
C LEU A 410 -9.59 -28.86 -0.79
N TYR A 411 -9.39 -27.55 -0.69
CA TYR A 411 -10.39 -26.63 -0.15
C TYR A 411 -10.68 -25.45 -1.07
N GLY A 412 -9.64 -24.82 -1.63
CA GLY A 412 -9.77 -23.59 -2.42
C GLY A 412 -10.66 -23.71 -3.66
N ILE A 413 -10.51 -24.79 -4.43
CA ILE A 413 -11.33 -25.05 -5.62
C ILE A 413 -12.81 -25.19 -5.23
N ARG A 414 -13.11 -25.97 -4.17
CA ARG A 414 -14.47 -26.19 -3.67
C ARG A 414 -15.12 -24.93 -3.12
N GLN A 415 -14.35 -24.15 -2.37
CA GLN A 415 -14.82 -22.92 -1.74
C GLN A 415 -14.89 -21.74 -2.72
N ASN A 416 -14.55 -21.97 -4.00
CA ASN A 416 -14.57 -20.96 -5.05
C ASN A 416 -13.67 -19.75 -4.69
N LEU A 417 -12.53 -20.01 -4.04
CA LEU A 417 -11.55 -18.99 -3.64
C LEU A 417 -10.81 -18.50 -4.89
N GLN A 418 -10.59 -17.18 -4.97
CA GLN A 418 -9.75 -16.65 -6.03
C GLN A 418 -8.31 -17.10 -5.82
N PHE A 419 -7.66 -17.56 -6.89
CA PHE A 419 -6.34 -18.18 -6.83
C PHE A 419 -5.32 -17.58 -7.79
N ASP A 420 -5.76 -16.79 -8.76
CA ASP A 420 -4.90 -16.05 -9.69
C ASP A 420 -5.46 -14.64 -9.85
N ARG A 421 -4.59 -13.62 -9.71
CA ARG A 421 -4.99 -12.20 -9.79
C ARG A 421 -5.45 -11.78 -11.19
N ASN A 422 -5.07 -12.53 -12.23
CA ASN A 422 -5.39 -12.23 -13.62
C ASN A 422 -6.64 -12.96 -14.11
N LEU A 423 -7.14 -13.94 -13.34
CA LEU A 423 -8.37 -14.68 -13.66
C LEU A 423 -9.54 -14.15 -12.84
N ARG A 424 -10.45 -13.43 -13.51
CA ARG A 424 -11.66 -12.93 -12.86
C ARG A 424 -12.81 -13.92 -13.04
N ILE A 425 -13.13 -14.64 -11.97
CA ILE A 425 -14.33 -15.48 -11.89
C ILE A 425 -15.51 -14.56 -11.58
N LEU A 426 -16.37 -14.32 -12.57
CA LEU A 426 -17.53 -13.45 -12.43
C LEU A 426 -18.56 -14.12 -11.51
N LYS A 427 -18.58 -13.73 -10.23
CA LYS A 427 -19.74 -13.94 -9.35
C LYS A 427 -20.88 -13.08 -9.90
N GLN A 428 -22.06 -13.66 -10.13
CA GLN A 428 -23.23 -12.91 -10.60
C GLN A 428 -23.43 -11.65 -9.74
N SER A 429 -23.66 -10.51 -10.39
CA SER A 429 -24.12 -9.31 -9.69
C SER A 429 -25.50 -9.59 -9.08
N PRO A 430 -25.78 -9.11 -7.86
CA PRO A 430 -27.13 -9.18 -7.30
C PRO A 430 -28.04 -8.26 -8.14
N GLY A 431 -28.77 -8.82 -9.11
CA GLY A 431 -29.75 -8.03 -9.86
C GLY A 431 -30.19 -8.50 -11.25
N ARG A 432 -29.59 -9.52 -11.87
CA ARG A 432 -30.11 -10.06 -13.15
C ARG A 432 -30.13 -11.58 -13.18
N ALA A 433 -31.31 -12.13 -12.96
CA ALA A 433 -31.63 -13.50 -13.30
C ALA A 433 -31.76 -13.61 -14.84
N SER A 434 -30.81 -14.29 -15.46
CA SER A 434 -31.03 -14.99 -16.73
C SER A 434 -30.13 -16.22 -16.74
N ASP A 435 -30.77 -17.39 -16.86
CA ASP A 435 -30.37 -18.80 -16.89
C ASP A 435 -29.05 -19.25 -17.57
N ALA A 436 -27.98 -18.45 -17.58
CA ALA A 436 -26.63 -18.93 -17.87
C ALA A 436 -25.90 -19.23 -16.54
N GLY A 437 -25.53 -20.50 -16.34
CA GLY A 437 -24.93 -21.01 -15.10
C GLY A 437 -23.76 -20.18 -14.57
N GLN A 438 -23.64 -20.10 -13.26
CA GLN A 438 -22.49 -19.47 -12.59
C GLN A 438 -21.20 -20.23 -12.94
N GLY A 439 -20.19 -19.55 -13.48
CA GLY A 439 -18.86 -20.15 -13.65
C GLY A 439 -18.19 -20.32 -12.29
N THR A 440 -17.72 -21.52 -11.99
CA THR A 440 -16.99 -21.87 -10.77
C THR A 440 -15.48 -21.87 -11.00
N VAL A 441 -14.67 -21.79 -9.93
CA VAL A 441 -13.21 -22.06 -9.97
C VAL A 441 -12.95 -23.40 -10.65
N GLU A 442 -13.78 -24.40 -10.35
CA GLU A 442 -13.66 -25.73 -10.94
C GLU A 442 -13.85 -25.72 -12.46
N ASP A 443 -14.82 -24.95 -12.98
CA ASP A 443 -15.03 -24.81 -14.43
C ASP A 443 -13.83 -24.16 -15.10
N VAL A 444 -13.26 -23.13 -14.47
CA VAL A 444 -12.06 -22.44 -14.98
C VAL A 444 -10.85 -23.36 -14.96
N VAL A 445 -10.66 -24.11 -13.88
CA VAL A 445 -9.58 -25.09 -13.74
C VAL A 445 -9.73 -26.18 -14.80
N ARG A 446 -10.92 -26.74 -14.99
CA ARG A 446 -11.17 -27.79 -15.99
C ARG A 446 -10.96 -27.28 -17.41
N PHE A 447 -11.47 -26.08 -17.72
CA PHE A 447 -11.29 -25.46 -19.03
C PHE A 447 -9.81 -25.21 -19.33
N ALA A 448 -9.11 -24.56 -18.39
CA ALA A 448 -7.73 -24.18 -18.62
C ALA A 448 -6.80 -25.40 -18.65
N ALA A 449 -6.99 -26.36 -17.74
CA ALA A 449 -6.21 -27.60 -17.72
C ALA A 449 -6.40 -28.43 -19.00
N GLY A 450 -7.58 -28.41 -19.62
CA GLY A 450 -7.84 -29.05 -20.91
C GLY A 450 -7.49 -28.23 -22.16
N ASN A 451 -6.93 -27.02 -22.02
CA ASN A 451 -6.69 -26.07 -23.12
C ASN A 451 -5.23 -25.63 -23.15
N GLU A 452 -4.42 -26.38 -23.90
CA GLU A 452 -2.97 -26.18 -24.01
C GLU A 452 -2.57 -24.75 -24.45
N PRO A 453 -3.23 -24.12 -25.47
CA PRO A 453 -2.97 -22.71 -25.78
C PRO A 453 -3.18 -21.74 -24.61
N ALA A 454 -4.20 -21.97 -23.78
CA ALA A 454 -4.48 -21.12 -22.62
C ALA A 454 -3.41 -21.27 -21.53
N LEU A 455 -2.97 -22.49 -21.24
CA LEU A 455 -1.88 -22.76 -20.30
C LEU A 455 -0.57 -22.14 -20.77
N SER A 456 -0.24 -22.31 -22.05
CA SER A 456 0.94 -21.72 -22.67
C SER A 456 0.92 -20.19 -22.57
N ALA A 457 -0.23 -19.55 -22.81
CA ALA A 457 -0.38 -18.11 -22.66
C ALA A 457 -0.15 -17.64 -21.21
N ILE A 458 -0.68 -18.36 -20.21
CA ILE A 458 -0.46 -18.06 -18.79
C ILE A 458 1.02 -18.19 -18.42
N MET A 459 1.69 -19.24 -18.88
CA MET A 459 3.13 -19.43 -18.70
C MET A 459 3.92 -18.27 -19.30
N ASN A 460 3.63 -17.88 -20.54
CA ASN A 460 4.30 -16.77 -21.22
C ASN A 460 4.11 -15.44 -20.48
N MET A 461 2.91 -15.14 -19.98
CA MET A 461 2.65 -13.94 -19.17
C MET A 461 3.45 -13.94 -17.86
N ARG A 462 3.51 -15.07 -17.15
CA ARG A 462 4.28 -15.20 -15.91
C ARG A 462 5.79 -15.08 -16.17
N ARG A 463 6.30 -15.70 -17.24
CA ARG A 463 7.69 -15.56 -17.69
C ARG A 463 8.03 -14.12 -18.00
N PHE A 464 7.18 -13.43 -18.76
CA PHE A 464 7.38 -12.01 -19.07
C PHE A 464 7.46 -11.17 -17.80
N ARG A 465 6.53 -11.32 -16.84
CA ARG A 465 6.56 -10.57 -15.57
C ARG A 465 7.81 -10.82 -14.72
N ARG A 466 8.40 -12.00 -14.82
CA ARG A 466 9.65 -12.37 -14.12
C ARG A 466 10.92 -12.08 -14.93
N SER A 467 10.77 -11.61 -16.18
CA SER A 467 11.91 -11.36 -17.06
C SER A 467 12.68 -10.11 -16.66
N THR A 468 13.95 -10.07 -17.04
CA THR A 468 14.79 -8.86 -16.99
C THR A 468 14.15 -7.74 -17.82
N GLN A 469 13.58 -8.07 -18.98
CA GLN A 469 12.91 -7.10 -19.86
C GLN A 469 11.77 -6.36 -19.14
N PHE A 470 10.88 -7.06 -18.44
CA PHE A 470 9.79 -6.41 -17.69
C PHE A 470 10.32 -5.59 -16.51
N SER A 471 11.34 -6.09 -15.81
CA SER A 471 12.00 -5.35 -14.73
C SER A 471 12.64 -4.06 -15.22
N GLU A 472 13.26 -4.08 -16.40
CA GLU A 472 13.81 -2.90 -17.07
C GLU A 472 12.71 -1.92 -17.49
N ILE A 473 11.60 -2.40 -18.06
CA ILE A 473 10.43 -1.57 -18.40
C ILE A 473 9.91 -0.86 -17.14
N MET A 474 9.74 -1.59 -16.04
CA MET A 474 9.26 -1.05 -14.78
C MET A 474 10.25 -0.07 -14.14
N SER A 475 11.55 -0.35 -14.23
CA SER A 475 12.61 0.57 -13.78
C SER A 475 12.58 1.89 -14.57
N ARG A 476 12.46 1.82 -15.90
CA ARG A 476 12.31 2.99 -16.77
C ARG A 476 11.03 3.76 -16.47
N ALA A 477 9.92 3.06 -16.20
CA ALA A 477 8.67 3.69 -15.81
C ALA A 477 8.78 4.41 -14.46
N ARG A 478 9.43 3.78 -13.47
CA ARG A 478 9.69 4.37 -12.14
C ARG A 478 10.58 5.61 -12.18
N ALA A 479 11.56 5.63 -13.08
CA ALA A 479 12.40 6.79 -13.31
C ALA A 479 11.61 8.02 -13.81
N ILE A 480 10.42 7.80 -14.39
CA ILE A 480 9.51 8.86 -14.84
C ILE A 480 8.42 9.13 -13.79
N ASP A 481 7.82 8.08 -13.26
CA ASP A 481 6.72 8.15 -12.30
C ASP A 481 7.05 7.38 -11.01
N PRO A 482 7.43 8.09 -9.92
CA PRO A 482 7.73 7.47 -8.64
C PRO A 482 6.54 6.75 -7.99
N LEU A 483 5.31 6.92 -8.50
CA LEU A 483 4.13 6.20 -8.00
C LEU A 483 3.99 4.81 -8.62
N VAL A 484 4.79 4.46 -9.63
CA VAL A 484 4.84 3.09 -10.16
C VAL A 484 5.46 2.19 -9.09
N GLY A 485 4.67 1.30 -8.49
CA GLY A 485 5.10 0.42 -7.42
C GLY A 485 6.14 -0.64 -7.84
N GLU A 486 6.74 -1.29 -6.85
CA GLU A 486 7.53 -2.52 -7.04
C GLU A 486 6.67 -3.62 -7.68
N VAL A 487 7.30 -4.55 -8.41
CA VAL A 487 6.62 -5.66 -9.11
C VAL A 487 5.77 -6.52 -8.15
N GLU A 488 6.10 -6.51 -6.87
CA GLU A 488 5.45 -7.26 -5.79
C GLU A 488 4.32 -6.47 -5.08
N GLU A 489 4.35 -5.13 -5.16
CA GLU A 489 3.45 -4.22 -4.43
C GLU A 489 2.51 -3.45 -5.37
N LEU A 490 1.79 -4.15 -6.24
CA LEU A 490 0.65 -3.56 -6.97
C LEU A 490 -0.57 -3.43 -6.06
N THR A 491 -0.50 -2.53 -5.07
CA THR A 491 -1.68 -2.12 -4.28
C THR A 491 -1.85 -0.61 -4.11
N ASN A 492 -0.88 0.22 -4.53
CA ASN A 492 -1.02 1.66 -4.34
C ASN A 492 -1.90 2.29 -5.43
N SER A 493 -3.10 2.67 -5.01
CA SER A 493 -4.01 3.48 -5.79
C SER A 493 -3.32 4.79 -6.20
N LEU A 494 -3.46 5.18 -7.48
CA LEU A 494 -2.91 6.41 -8.04
C LEU A 494 -3.47 7.67 -7.33
N HIS A 495 -4.65 7.56 -6.72
CA HIS A 495 -5.18 8.55 -5.79
C HIS A 495 -4.87 8.19 -4.34
N PRO A 496 -4.66 9.17 -3.44
CA PRO A 496 -4.65 8.88 -2.02
C PRO A 496 -5.97 8.17 -1.69
N PRO A 497 -5.95 7.03 -0.97
CA PRO A 497 -7.16 6.37 -0.51
C PRO A 497 -8.15 7.38 0.07
N PHE A 498 -9.44 7.21 -0.21
CA PHE A 498 -10.48 8.18 0.18
C PHE A 498 -10.55 8.44 1.70
N HIS A 499 -9.95 7.56 2.51
CA HIS A 499 -9.84 7.67 3.96
C HIS A 499 -8.57 8.39 4.43
N GLU A 500 -7.58 8.64 3.56
CA GLU A 500 -6.37 9.39 3.92
C GLU A 500 -6.61 10.91 3.93
N GLU A 501 -5.94 11.59 4.85
CA GLU A 501 -5.98 13.05 4.98
C GLU A 501 -5.64 13.77 3.67
N GLY A 502 -4.67 13.25 2.91
CA GLY A 502 -4.28 13.81 1.61
C GLY A 502 -5.42 13.86 0.60
N HIS A 503 -6.35 12.90 0.61
CA HIS A 503 -7.51 12.90 -0.28
C HIS A 503 -8.48 14.04 0.07
N ILE A 504 -8.73 14.24 1.37
CA ILE A 504 -9.61 15.29 1.88
C ILE A 504 -9.03 16.66 1.53
N VAL A 505 -7.72 16.84 1.72
CA VAL A 505 -7.02 18.08 1.35
C VAL A 505 -7.08 18.33 -0.15
N LEU A 506 -6.77 17.33 -0.99
CA LEU A 506 -6.85 17.47 -2.45
C LEU A 506 -8.25 17.88 -2.93
N ARG A 507 -9.29 17.23 -2.41
CA ARG A 507 -10.68 17.58 -2.76
C ARG A 507 -11.02 19.01 -2.37
N THR A 508 -10.49 19.49 -1.26
CA THR A 508 -10.68 20.87 -0.79
C THR A 508 -9.96 21.86 -1.71
N LEU A 509 -8.69 21.59 -2.02
CA LEU A 509 -7.89 22.41 -2.94
C LEU A 509 -8.56 22.51 -4.32
N ILE A 510 -8.99 21.40 -4.91
CA ILE A 510 -9.68 21.39 -6.22
C ILE A 510 -10.95 22.25 -6.20
N LYS A 511 -11.69 22.30 -5.09
CA LYS A 511 -12.88 23.15 -4.98
C LYS A 511 -12.55 24.64 -4.87
N MET A 512 -11.39 25.00 -4.32
CA MET A 512 -10.92 26.37 -4.18
C MET A 512 -10.35 26.93 -5.49
N LEU A 513 -9.80 26.07 -6.35
CA LEU A 513 -9.22 26.47 -7.62
C LEU A 513 -10.30 26.97 -8.60
N PRO A 514 -10.01 28.03 -9.38
CA PRO A 514 -10.92 28.47 -10.43
C PRO A 514 -11.10 27.36 -11.47
N LYS A 515 -12.32 27.24 -12.01
CA LYS A 515 -12.65 26.24 -13.04
C LYS A 515 -12.16 26.61 -14.44
N THR A 516 -11.66 27.82 -14.62
CA THR A 516 -11.08 28.30 -15.88
C THR A 516 -9.71 27.68 -16.10
N ARG A 517 -9.33 27.45 -17.37
CA ARG A 517 -7.97 27.03 -17.71
C ARG A 517 -7.03 28.22 -17.71
N PHE A 518 -5.83 28.02 -17.16
CA PHE A 518 -4.76 29.00 -17.16
C PHE A 518 -3.60 28.47 -18.01
N LYS A 519 -3.09 29.31 -18.90
CA LYS A 519 -1.92 28.99 -19.72
C LYS A 519 -0.66 28.91 -18.85
N SER A 520 -0.54 29.82 -17.87
CA SER A 520 0.66 29.94 -17.04
C SER A 520 0.32 30.01 -15.55
N LEU A 521 1.07 29.27 -14.74
CA LEU A 521 1.03 29.36 -13.28
C LEU A 521 2.28 30.07 -12.76
N VAL A 522 2.13 30.95 -11.78
CA VAL A 522 3.23 31.53 -11.03
C VAL A 522 3.12 31.09 -9.58
N LEU A 523 4.09 30.31 -9.11
CA LEU A 523 4.11 29.72 -7.79
C LEU A 523 5.03 30.55 -6.90
N ILE A 524 4.49 31.04 -5.79
CA ILE A 524 5.21 31.87 -4.82
C ILE A 524 5.05 31.28 -3.42
N PRO A 525 6.02 31.47 -2.52
CA PRO A 525 5.89 30.97 -1.16
C PRO A 525 4.81 31.74 -0.38
N PHE A 526 4.74 33.04 -0.62
CA PHE A 526 3.86 34.05 -0.01
C PHE A 526 3.96 35.33 -0.85
N GLY A 527 3.31 36.43 -0.45
CA GLY A 527 3.53 37.78 -1.03
C GLY A 527 3.89 38.82 0.03
N LYS A 528 5.16 38.82 0.47
CA LYS A 528 5.72 39.73 1.47
C LYS A 528 6.50 40.88 0.82
N LEU A 529 6.97 41.83 1.62
CA LEU A 529 7.94 42.85 1.22
C LEU A 529 9.32 42.23 0.87
N GLY A 530 9.46 41.76 -0.37
CA GLY A 530 10.70 41.19 -0.90
C GLY A 530 10.93 41.36 -2.39
N GLY A 531 12.21 41.30 -2.79
CA GLY A 531 12.61 41.45 -4.18
C GLY A 531 12.06 40.33 -5.08
N ALA A 532 12.11 39.08 -4.61
CA ALA A 532 11.56 37.95 -5.37
C ALA A 532 10.04 38.03 -5.54
N ASP A 533 9.30 38.40 -4.48
CA ASP A 533 7.86 38.62 -4.52
C ASP A 533 7.49 39.73 -5.51
N PHE A 534 8.27 40.82 -5.54
CA PHE A 534 8.12 41.89 -6.53
C PHE A 534 8.36 41.38 -7.95
N VAL A 535 9.44 40.62 -8.18
CA VAL A 535 9.75 39.99 -9.48
C VAL A 535 8.63 39.05 -9.92
N ALA A 536 8.00 38.31 -9.01
CA ALA A 536 6.83 37.49 -9.32
C ALA A 536 5.66 38.35 -9.84
N GLY A 537 5.40 39.51 -9.23
CA GLY A 537 4.40 40.47 -9.69
C GLY A 537 4.70 41.02 -11.10
N VAL A 538 5.97 41.39 -11.35
CA VAL A 538 6.44 41.82 -12.67
C VAL A 538 6.26 40.71 -13.71
N LEU A 539 6.63 39.47 -13.37
CA LEU A 539 6.45 38.31 -14.24
C LEU A 539 4.96 38.09 -14.57
N CYS A 540 4.07 38.11 -13.58
CA CYS A 540 2.62 37.96 -13.80
C CYS A 540 2.08 39.02 -14.75
N ARG A 541 2.50 40.27 -14.55
CA ARG A 541 2.11 41.40 -15.40
C ARG A 541 2.59 41.23 -16.82
N SER A 542 3.85 40.87 -17.02
CA SER A 542 4.42 40.65 -18.36
C SER A 542 3.79 39.45 -19.08
N LEU A 543 3.50 38.35 -18.38
CA LEU A 543 2.79 37.22 -18.99
C LEU A 543 1.36 37.60 -19.42
N ALA A 544 0.65 38.40 -18.62
CA ALA A 544 -0.67 38.92 -18.97
C ALA A 544 -0.62 39.87 -20.18
N GLU A 545 0.41 40.71 -20.28
CA GLU A 545 0.65 41.59 -21.43
C GLU A 545 0.95 40.84 -22.72
N LEU A 546 1.59 39.67 -22.61
CA LEU A 546 1.76 38.72 -23.72
C LEU A 546 0.47 37.93 -24.02
N GLY A 547 -0.67 38.31 -23.44
CA GLY A 547 -1.97 37.70 -23.69
C GLY A 547 -2.18 36.34 -23.04
N GLN A 548 -1.34 35.94 -22.08
CA GLN A 548 -1.49 34.67 -21.38
C GLN A 548 -2.50 34.77 -20.23
N SER A 549 -3.30 33.71 -20.02
CA SER A 549 -4.09 33.58 -18.79
C SER A 549 -3.21 33.08 -17.65
N VAL A 550 -3.11 33.87 -16.58
CA VAL A 550 -2.18 33.65 -15.46
C VAL A 550 -2.94 33.36 -14.17
N LEU A 551 -2.45 32.38 -13.39
CA LEU A 551 -2.89 32.12 -12.02
C LEU A 551 -1.70 32.11 -11.07
N VAL A 552 -1.82 32.88 -9.99
CA VAL A 552 -0.84 32.89 -8.89
C VAL A 552 -1.27 31.90 -7.82
N LEU A 553 -0.35 31.02 -7.40
CA LEU A 553 -0.57 30.09 -6.29
C LEU A 553 0.42 30.40 -5.17
N ARG A 554 -0.11 30.70 -3.98
CA ARG A 554 0.67 30.82 -2.73
C ARG A 554 0.74 29.48 -2.04
N THR A 555 1.94 28.97 -1.78
CA THR A 555 2.12 27.56 -1.43
C THR A 555 2.69 27.29 -0.05
N ASP A 556 3.33 28.26 0.60
CA ASP A 556 4.14 28.01 1.79
C ASP A 556 3.62 28.73 3.03
N GLN A 557 3.28 30.03 2.92
CA GLN A 557 2.71 30.83 4.02
C GLN A 557 1.55 31.72 3.52
N PRO A 558 0.58 32.07 4.40
CA PRO A 558 -0.63 32.78 4.00
C PRO A 558 -0.44 34.29 3.77
N ASP A 559 0.77 34.82 3.98
CA ASP A 559 1.02 36.26 3.91
C ASP A 559 0.75 36.86 2.52
N TRP A 560 0.10 38.03 2.51
CA TRP A 560 -0.28 38.78 1.32
C TRP A 560 -0.22 40.30 1.58
N GLU A 561 0.98 40.78 1.92
CA GLU A 561 1.23 42.17 2.32
C GLU A 561 1.17 43.14 1.13
N ARG A 562 1.57 42.69 -0.07
CA ARG A 562 1.67 43.52 -1.30
C ARG A 562 0.85 42.95 -2.47
N PRO A 563 -0.49 42.82 -2.34
CA PRO A 563 -1.36 42.43 -3.46
C PRO A 563 -1.24 43.39 -4.65
N ASP A 564 -0.91 44.66 -4.39
CA ASP A 564 -0.77 45.73 -5.37
C ASP A 564 0.35 45.50 -6.40
N TRP A 565 1.32 44.63 -6.10
CA TRP A 565 2.37 44.27 -7.05
C TRP A 565 1.87 43.37 -8.18
N PHE A 566 0.77 42.66 -7.95
CA PHE A 566 0.17 41.76 -8.92
C PHE A 566 -0.91 42.50 -9.72
N PRO A 567 -1.10 42.19 -11.02
CA PRO A 567 -2.19 42.79 -11.79
C PRO A 567 -3.55 42.43 -11.19
N PRO A 568 -4.51 43.38 -11.10
CA PRO A 568 -5.81 43.13 -10.49
C PRO A 568 -6.64 42.08 -11.23
N ASP A 569 -6.40 41.89 -12.53
CA ASP A 569 -7.11 40.93 -13.37
C ASP A 569 -6.49 39.51 -13.34
N VAL A 570 -5.37 39.33 -12.62
CA VAL A 570 -4.72 38.02 -12.45
C VAL A 570 -5.27 37.34 -11.20
N ALA A 571 -5.79 36.13 -11.38
CA ALA A 571 -6.33 35.34 -10.26
C ALA A 571 -5.21 34.91 -9.29
N SER A 572 -5.51 34.89 -8.00
CA SER A 572 -4.61 34.41 -6.95
C SER A 572 -5.36 33.48 -5.99
N VAL A 573 -4.74 32.35 -5.63
CA VAL A 573 -5.30 31.37 -4.69
C VAL A 573 -4.26 31.02 -3.63
N ASP A 574 -4.72 30.96 -2.38
CA ASP A 574 -3.93 30.49 -1.25
C ASP A 574 -4.08 28.98 -1.07
N LEU A 575 -2.97 28.24 -1.12
CA LEU A 575 -2.93 26.81 -0.81
C LEU A 575 -2.15 26.53 0.48
N SER A 576 -1.49 27.54 1.07
CA SER A 576 -0.50 27.39 2.14
C SER A 576 -1.09 26.75 3.40
N ASP A 577 -2.25 27.20 3.86
CA ASP A 577 -2.95 26.67 5.04
C ASP A 577 -3.31 25.19 4.94
N HIS A 578 -3.56 24.71 3.72
CA HIS A 578 -3.92 23.33 3.46
C HIS A 578 -2.69 22.46 3.24
N LEU A 579 -1.69 22.97 2.51
CA LEU A 579 -0.45 22.26 2.27
C LEU A 579 0.38 22.13 3.56
N SER A 580 0.37 23.13 4.44
CA SER A 580 1.12 23.12 5.71
C SER A 580 0.70 22.00 6.68
N ARG A 581 -0.53 21.47 6.56
CA ARG A 581 -1.04 20.36 7.36
C ARG A 581 -0.49 19.00 6.93
N LEU A 582 0.05 18.91 5.71
CA LEU A 582 0.53 17.67 5.14
C LEU A 582 2.01 17.44 5.44
N GLN A 583 2.37 16.19 5.71
CA GLN A 583 3.76 15.74 5.78
C GLN A 583 4.45 15.84 4.41
N ALA A 584 5.77 16.02 4.38
CA ALA A 584 6.49 16.35 3.14
C ALA A 584 6.20 15.41 1.94
N PRO A 585 6.23 14.06 2.06
CA PRO A 585 5.93 13.17 0.93
C PRO A 585 4.49 13.31 0.41
N GLN A 586 3.54 13.54 1.31
CA GLN A 586 2.13 13.75 0.96
C GLN A 586 1.94 15.12 0.33
N LYS A 587 2.55 16.18 0.88
CA LYS A 587 2.53 17.54 0.34
C LYS A 587 3.00 17.55 -1.12
N GLN A 588 4.14 16.91 -1.41
CA GLN A 588 4.68 16.81 -2.77
C GLN A 588 3.69 16.12 -3.73
N ARG A 589 3.09 15.00 -3.30
CA ARG A 589 2.11 14.24 -4.09
C ARG A 589 0.83 15.04 -4.34
N ILE A 590 0.26 15.65 -3.30
CA ILE A 590 -0.97 16.44 -3.42
C ILE A 590 -0.72 17.67 -4.30
N PHE A 591 0.42 18.33 -4.16
CA PHE A 591 0.75 19.48 -4.99
C PHE A 591 1.00 19.07 -6.46
N TYR A 592 1.64 17.93 -6.72
CA TYR A 592 1.71 17.33 -8.06
C TYR A 592 0.31 17.12 -8.66
N GLU A 593 -0.63 16.57 -7.89
CA GLU A 593 -2.02 16.35 -8.34
C GLU A 593 -2.76 17.66 -8.63
N VAL A 594 -2.50 18.72 -7.86
CA VAL A 594 -3.02 20.07 -8.15
C VAL A 594 -2.50 20.59 -9.48
N LEU A 595 -1.19 20.50 -9.73
CA LEU A 595 -0.59 20.92 -11.02
C LEU A 595 -1.14 20.09 -12.18
N ARG A 596 -1.33 18.78 -11.97
CA ARG A 596 -1.94 17.89 -12.97
C ARG A 596 -3.41 18.23 -13.25
N TYR A 597 -4.17 18.58 -12.23
CA TYR A 597 -5.57 19.01 -12.39
C TYR A 597 -5.69 20.31 -13.20
N LEU A 598 -4.81 21.27 -12.93
CA LEU A 598 -4.78 22.55 -13.64
C LEU A 598 -4.26 22.41 -15.08
N ALA A 599 -3.32 21.47 -15.31
CA ALA A 599 -2.70 21.18 -16.60
C ALA A 599 -2.28 22.44 -17.40
N PRO A 600 -1.48 23.35 -16.81
CA PRO A 600 -1.02 24.55 -17.50
C PRO A 600 0.01 24.20 -18.59
N GLU A 601 0.25 25.13 -19.52
CA GLU A 601 1.34 25.03 -20.48
C GLU A 601 2.68 25.37 -19.84
N ASN A 602 2.70 26.38 -18.96
CA ASN A 602 3.91 26.86 -18.28
C ASN A 602 3.70 26.93 -16.76
N VAL A 603 4.71 26.54 -15.99
CA VAL A 603 4.75 26.72 -14.54
C VAL A 603 6.05 27.42 -14.16
N PHE A 604 5.93 28.59 -13.56
CA PHE A 604 7.05 29.38 -13.06
C PHE A 604 7.11 29.26 -11.53
N ASN A 605 8.18 28.66 -11.02
CA ASN A 605 8.47 28.65 -9.61
C ASN A 605 9.31 29.87 -9.24
N VAL A 606 8.78 30.75 -8.40
CA VAL A 606 9.48 31.91 -7.84
C VAL A 606 9.55 31.71 -6.32
N ASN A 607 10.62 31.05 -5.85
CA ASN A 607 10.90 30.74 -4.44
C ASN A 607 9.86 29.88 -3.69
N SER A 608 8.93 29.20 -4.36
CA SER A 608 8.04 28.23 -3.71
C SER A 608 8.84 26.98 -3.33
N ARG A 609 9.00 26.73 -2.02
CA ARG A 609 9.71 25.54 -1.53
C ARG A 609 8.90 24.29 -1.85
N ALA A 610 7.57 24.34 -1.69
CA ALA A 610 6.67 23.27 -2.11
C ALA A 610 6.86 22.90 -3.60
N ALA A 611 7.02 23.90 -4.48
CA ALA A 611 7.27 23.65 -5.90
C ALA A 611 8.64 23.03 -6.15
N PHE A 612 9.71 23.52 -5.50
CA PHE A 612 11.04 22.92 -5.63
C PHE A 612 11.07 21.45 -5.20
N ASP A 613 10.53 21.16 -4.00
CA ASP A 613 10.44 19.80 -3.47
C ASP A 613 9.61 18.89 -4.41
N THR A 614 8.54 19.42 -5.02
CA THR A 614 7.73 18.69 -5.99
C THR A 614 8.43 18.51 -7.34
N PHE A 615 9.18 19.50 -7.82
CA PHE A 615 9.91 19.41 -9.09
C PHE A 615 11.07 18.41 -8.99
N GLU A 616 11.77 18.37 -7.86
CA GLU A 616 12.82 17.39 -7.61
C GLU A 616 12.28 15.96 -7.69
N LYS A 617 11.10 15.70 -7.11
CA LYS A 617 10.51 14.36 -7.05
C LYS A 617 9.71 13.98 -8.29
N TYR A 618 8.89 14.87 -8.81
CA TYR A 618 7.91 14.61 -9.87
C TYR A 618 8.22 15.34 -11.19
N GLY A 619 9.36 16.03 -11.30
CA GLY A 619 9.73 16.84 -12.47
C GLY A 619 9.77 16.06 -13.78
N ALA A 620 10.23 14.80 -13.76
CA ALA A 620 10.24 13.94 -14.94
C ALA A 620 8.84 13.68 -15.51
N ARG A 621 7.82 13.67 -14.64
CA ARG A 621 6.42 13.42 -14.99
C ARG A 621 5.69 14.70 -15.37
N LEU A 622 5.94 15.78 -14.62
CA LEU A 622 5.40 17.10 -14.89
C LEU A 622 5.80 17.60 -16.28
N LYS A 623 7.08 17.43 -16.67
CA LYS A 623 7.57 17.89 -17.98
C LYS A 623 6.95 17.21 -19.20
N LEU A 624 6.17 16.14 -19.01
CA LEU A 624 5.44 15.48 -20.10
C LEU A 624 4.22 16.27 -20.58
N PHE A 625 3.70 17.19 -19.77
CA PHE A 625 2.49 17.95 -20.11
C PHE A 625 2.57 19.45 -19.79
N THR A 626 3.59 19.90 -19.06
CA THR A 626 3.83 21.33 -18.80
C THR A 626 5.31 21.65 -18.91
N ARG A 627 5.65 22.87 -19.30
CA ARG A 627 7.02 23.39 -19.21
C ARG A 627 7.27 23.93 -17.81
N LEU A 628 8.40 23.55 -17.23
CA LEU A 628 8.78 23.96 -15.87
C LEU A 628 9.88 25.02 -15.94
N TYR A 629 9.69 26.11 -15.23
CA TYR A 629 10.67 27.17 -15.07
C TYR A 629 10.90 27.42 -13.59
N SER A 630 12.15 27.67 -13.21
CA SER A 630 12.49 28.11 -11.85
C SER A 630 13.28 29.41 -11.93
N TYR A 631 12.87 30.39 -11.13
CA TYR A 631 13.55 31.66 -10.98
C TYR A 631 14.54 31.58 -9.82
N TYR A 632 15.82 31.80 -10.11
CA TYR A 632 16.90 31.81 -9.13
C TYR A 632 17.41 33.24 -8.92
N PHE A 633 17.71 33.54 -7.67
CA PHE A 633 18.30 34.80 -7.20
C PHE A 633 19.61 34.48 -6.47
N CYS A 634 20.21 35.44 -5.77
CA CYS A 634 21.42 35.14 -4.99
C CYS A 634 21.21 34.06 -3.93
N SER A 635 22.26 33.30 -3.66
CA SER A 635 22.33 32.46 -2.48
C SER A 635 22.40 33.31 -1.20
N ASP A 636 21.82 32.79 -0.13
CA ASP A 636 21.92 33.38 1.20
C ASP A 636 23.12 32.79 1.97
N GLN A 637 23.40 33.30 3.16
CA GLN A 637 24.43 32.74 4.03
C GLN A 637 23.91 32.52 5.45
N THR A 638 24.25 31.38 6.04
CA THR A 638 24.01 31.14 7.48
C THR A 638 24.88 32.06 8.34
N ALA A 639 24.57 32.17 9.64
CA ALA A 639 25.38 32.94 10.60
C ALA A 639 26.86 32.50 10.68
N ARG A 640 27.18 31.28 10.21
CA ARG A 640 28.56 30.75 10.14
C ARG A 640 29.24 31.02 8.79
N GLY A 641 28.60 31.77 7.88
CA GLY A 641 29.12 32.06 6.54
C GLY A 641 28.93 30.93 5.53
N VAL A 642 28.20 29.86 5.88
CA VAL A 642 27.91 28.77 4.93
C VAL A 642 26.82 29.23 3.97
N GLU A 643 27.08 29.15 2.67
CA GLU A 643 26.15 29.48 1.61
C GLU A 643 24.91 28.56 1.63
N THR A 644 23.74 29.12 1.33
CA THR A 644 22.46 28.46 1.50
C THR A 644 21.39 29.03 0.56
N GLY A 645 20.18 28.46 0.57
CA GLY A 645 19.06 28.91 -0.26
C GLY A 645 18.89 28.13 -1.56
N TYR A 646 17.91 28.55 -2.38
CA TYR A 646 17.42 27.76 -3.52
C TYR A 646 18.46 27.45 -4.61
N PRO A 647 19.36 28.37 -5.01
CA PRO A 647 20.41 28.04 -5.99
C PRO A 647 21.37 26.96 -5.49
N VAL A 648 21.59 26.87 -4.18
CA VAL A 648 22.44 25.84 -3.56
C VAL A 648 21.70 24.52 -3.44
N TRP A 649 20.46 24.55 -2.93
CA TRP A 649 19.72 23.34 -2.59
C TRP A 649 19.09 22.63 -3.79
N PHE A 650 18.60 23.40 -4.78
CA PHE A 650 17.69 22.86 -5.79
C PHE A 650 18.13 23.02 -7.23
N PHE A 651 19.11 23.88 -7.52
CA PHE A 651 19.51 24.10 -8.90
C PHE A 651 19.90 22.80 -9.61
N ALA A 652 20.87 22.06 -9.08
CA ALA A 652 21.34 20.82 -9.72
C ALA A 652 20.29 19.68 -9.74
N PRO A 653 19.56 19.37 -8.65
CA PRO A 653 18.54 18.32 -8.68
C PRO A 653 17.40 18.58 -9.67
N VAL A 654 17.04 19.85 -9.85
CA VAL A 654 15.85 20.25 -10.62
C VAL A 654 16.17 20.61 -12.08
N LEU A 655 17.37 21.10 -12.41
CA LEU A 655 17.72 21.62 -13.74
C LEU A 655 17.32 20.69 -14.90
N ARG A 656 17.56 19.38 -14.79
CA ARG A 656 17.21 18.36 -15.81
C ARG A 656 15.71 18.22 -16.11
N HIS A 657 14.87 18.81 -15.28
CA HIS A 657 13.42 18.82 -15.42
C HIS A 657 12.88 20.16 -15.95
N LEU A 658 13.70 21.21 -15.97
CA LEU A 658 13.30 22.54 -16.39
C LEU A 658 13.37 22.68 -17.91
N ALA A 659 12.40 23.41 -18.46
CA ALA A 659 12.49 24.00 -19.79
C ALA A 659 13.49 25.17 -19.79
N GLY A 660 13.53 25.95 -18.69
CA GLY A 660 14.52 27.00 -18.50
C GLY A 660 14.70 27.41 -17.04
N ALA A 661 15.93 27.74 -16.66
CA ALA A 661 16.28 28.38 -15.39
C ALA A 661 16.38 29.90 -15.61
N LEU A 662 15.53 30.67 -14.94
CA LEU A 662 15.52 32.12 -15.03
C LEU A 662 16.44 32.71 -13.96
N LEU A 663 17.27 33.67 -14.33
CA LEU A 663 18.26 34.29 -13.44
C LEU A 663 18.15 35.81 -13.52
N ASP A 664 18.41 36.50 -12.42
CA ASP A 664 18.36 37.96 -12.36
C ASP A 664 19.63 38.67 -12.84
N SER A 665 20.73 37.93 -13.00
CA SER A 665 22.05 38.49 -13.34
C SER A 665 22.92 37.51 -14.14
N ASP A 666 23.81 38.05 -14.98
CA ASP A 666 24.84 37.27 -15.68
C ASP A 666 25.85 36.67 -14.68
N TYR A 667 26.12 37.37 -13.57
CA TYR A 667 26.93 36.91 -12.45
C TYR A 667 26.43 35.56 -11.92
N LEU A 668 25.16 35.48 -11.53
CA LEU A 668 24.59 34.23 -10.98
C LEU A 668 24.63 33.11 -12.01
N ARG A 669 24.36 33.42 -13.29
CA ARG A 669 24.47 32.42 -14.37
C ARG A 669 25.88 31.84 -14.42
N ASN A 670 26.90 32.69 -14.44
CA ASN A 670 28.29 32.25 -14.57
C ASN A 670 28.74 31.44 -13.34
N ILE A 671 28.36 31.88 -12.13
CA ILE A 671 28.63 31.14 -10.89
C ILE A 671 28.04 29.73 -10.93
N LEU A 672 26.80 29.58 -11.40
CA LEU A 672 26.14 28.26 -11.45
C LEU A 672 26.70 27.37 -12.57
N ILE A 673 27.06 27.94 -13.73
CA ILE A 673 27.74 27.20 -14.81
C ILE A 673 29.08 26.64 -14.30
N GLU A 674 29.88 27.48 -13.65
CA GLU A 674 31.19 27.08 -13.12
C GLU A 674 31.04 26.04 -12.00
N ARG A 675 30.20 26.33 -11.00
CA ARG A 675 29.98 25.48 -9.82
C ARG A 675 29.54 24.06 -10.18
N PHE A 676 28.67 23.93 -11.17
CA PHE A 676 28.10 22.64 -11.56
C PHE A 676 28.70 22.09 -12.86
N ALA A 677 29.75 22.73 -13.38
CA ALA A 677 30.46 22.34 -14.61
C ALA A 677 29.50 22.04 -15.78
N LEU A 678 28.56 22.95 -16.02
CA LEU A 678 27.47 22.72 -16.98
C LEU A 678 27.99 22.68 -18.43
N GLY A 679 27.55 21.67 -19.19
CA GLY A 679 27.85 21.58 -20.62
C GLY A 679 27.02 22.55 -21.47
N PRO A 680 27.36 22.75 -22.76
CA PRO A 680 26.70 23.75 -23.62
C PRO A 680 25.17 23.64 -23.66
N SER A 681 24.64 22.42 -23.70
CA SER A 681 23.19 22.18 -23.71
C SER A 681 22.49 22.58 -22.41
N GLN A 682 23.15 22.38 -21.26
CA GLN A 682 22.59 22.79 -19.96
C GLN A 682 22.71 24.31 -19.77
N SER A 683 23.83 24.89 -20.19
CA SER A 683 24.04 26.34 -20.15
C SER A 683 23.05 27.09 -21.05
N ALA A 684 22.61 26.49 -22.16
CA ALA A 684 21.57 27.06 -23.04
C ALA A 684 20.19 27.14 -22.36
N GLN A 685 19.92 26.32 -21.34
CA GLN A 685 18.68 26.38 -20.55
C GLN A 685 18.69 27.53 -19.52
N MET A 686 19.79 28.28 -19.41
CA MET A 686 19.94 29.35 -18.42
C MET A 686 19.68 30.72 -19.05
N HIS A 687 18.58 31.35 -18.66
CA HIS A 687 18.11 32.60 -19.23
C HIS A 687 18.26 33.74 -18.21
N VAL A 688 19.10 34.71 -18.54
CA VAL A 688 19.19 35.96 -17.75
C VAL A 688 18.03 36.86 -18.14
N LEU A 689 17.14 37.11 -17.19
CA LEU A 689 15.93 37.88 -17.36
C LEU A 689 15.99 39.12 -16.44
N CYS A 690 16.58 40.19 -16.96
CA CYS A 690 16.82 41.44 -16.23
C CYS A 690 15.48 42.13 -15.88
N THR A 691 15.12 42.16 -14.60
CA THR A 691 13.87 42.75 -14.12
C THR A 691 13.75 44.22 -14.57
N PRO A 692 12.64 44.63 -15.22
CA PRO A 692 12.45 46.01 -15.62
C PRO A 692 12.07 46.88 -14.43
N GLY A 693 12.41 48.16 -14.50
CA GLY A 693 11.83 49.15 -13.58
C GLY A 693 10.34 49.34 -13.85
N MET A 694 9.57 49.56 -12.78
CA MET A 694 8.11 49.71 -12.86
C MET A 694 7.64 51.14 -13.09
N ARG A 695 8.51 52.13 -12.86
CA ARG A 695 8.18 53.55 -13.02
C ARG A 695 8.40 54.04 -14.44
N GLU A 696 7.51 54.92 -14.90
CA GLU A 696 7.76 55.71 -16.10
C GLU A 696 8.95 56.66 -15.88
N PHE A 697 9.74 56.84 -16.94
CA PHE A 697 10.96 57.63 -16.87
C PHE A 697 10.62 59.11 -16.60
N ARG A 698 11.18 59.70 -15.55
CA ARG A 698 11.23 61.18 -15.43
C ARG A 698 11.96 61.75 -16.64
N HIS A 699 11.56 62.89 -17.20
CA HIS A 699 12.30 63.45 -18.34
C HIS A 699 13.75 63.80 -17.94
N GLU A 700 13.92 64.46 -16.80
CA GLU A 700 15.23 64.89 -16.27
C GLU A 700 15.76 63.93 -15.18
N PRO A 701 17.09 63.74 -15.09
CA PRO A 701 17.71 62.94 -14.03
C PRO A 701 17.64 63.66 -12.67
N LEU A 702 17.42 62.91 -11.59
CA LEU A 702 17.31 63.47 -10.23
C LEU A 702 18.53 64.29 -9.81
N VAL A 703 19.73 63.88 -10.26
CA VAL A 703 21.00 64.53 -9.92
C VAL A 703 21.01 66.03 -10.18
N ASP A 704 20.28 66.53 -11.20
CA ASP A 704 20.24 67.96 -11.52
C ASP A 704 19.50 68.75 -10.43
N ALA A 705 18.36 68.23 -9.97
CA ALA A 705 17.62 68.81 -8.85
C ALA A 705 18.38 68.69 -7.51
N GLN A 706 19.13 67.60 -7.32
CA GLN A 706 19.96 67.36 -6.13
C GLN A 706 21.13 68.35 -6.02
N ILE A 707 21.81 68.61 -7.14
CA ILE A 707 22.87 69.62 -7.22
C ILE A 707 22.30 71.01 -6.96
N ALA A 708 21.14 71.34 -7.56
CA ALA A 708 20.48 72.62 -7.33
C ALA A 708 20.05 72.82 -5.87
N SER A 709 19.61 71.76 -5.19
CA SER A 709 19.18 71.82 -3.78
C SER A 709 20.32 71.79 -2.78
N ALA A 710 21.56 71.46 -3.19
CA ALA A 710 22.70 71.30 -2.29
C ALA A 710 23.04 72.57 -1.48
N SER A 711 22.95 73.76 -2.10
CA SER A 711 23.25 75.03 -1.44
C SER A 711 22.24 75.43 -0.35
N SER A 712 21.05 74.83 -0.35
CA SER A 712 19.98 75.10 0.63
C SER A 712 20.11 74.28 1.91
N ARG A 713 21.02 73.30 1.95
CA ARG A 713 21.19 72.33 3.04
C ARG A 713 22.44 72.64 3.84
N ARG A 714 22.41 72.41 5.16
CA ARG A 714 23.55 72.67 6.05
C ARG A 714 24.69 71.66 5.85
N ARG A 715 24.33 70.41 5.53
CA ARG A 715 25.23 69.29 5.34
C ARG A 715 24.78 68.48 4.11
N PRO A 716 25.69 67.74 3.47
CA PRO A 716 25.30 66.73 2.50
C PRO A 716 24.42 65.67 3.14
N VAL A 717 23.48 65.12 2.36
CA VAL A 717 22.51 64.12 2.82
C VAL A 717 22.63 62.86 1.98
N VAL A 718 22.84 61.70 2.61
CA VAL A 718 22.94 60.39 1.94
C VAL A 718 21.79 59.50 2.37
N ILE A 719 21.10 58.89 1.40
CA ILE A 719 19.99 57.97 1.68
C ILE A 719 20.52 56.54 1.76
N TRP A 720 20.03 55.78 2.74
CA TRP A 720 20.16 54.33 2.81
C TRP A 720 18.77 53.72 2.97
N ALA A 721 18.45 52.67 2.21
CA ALA A 721 17.22 51.92 2.47
C ALA A 721 17.38 50.44 2.18
N GLY A 722 16.80 49.61 3.05
CA GLY A 722 16.93 48.18 2.99
C GLY A 722 16.38 47.48 4.23
N ARG A 723 16.45 46.15 4.24
CA ARG A 723 16.16 45.37 5.44
C ARG A 723 17.30 45.54 6.44
N PHE A 724 17.00 45.49 7.73
CA PHE A 724 18.04 45.50 8.78
C PHE A 724 18.61 44.10 9.06
N ASP A 725 18.59 43.23 8.05
CA ASP A 725 19.16 41.90 8.10
C ASP A 725 20.69 41.99 7.90
N ARG A 726 21.44 41.01 8.42
CA ARG A 726 22.90 40.93 8.37
C ARG A 726 23.45 41.08 6.94
N GLN A 727 22.69 40.59 5.97
CA GLN A 727 22.97 40.74 4.54
C GLN A 727 23.23 42.20 4.12
N LYS A 728 22.45 43.16 4.65
CA LYS A 728 22.48 44.57 4.22
C LYS A 728 23.50 45.42 4.98
N ARG A 729 24.14 44.85 6.00
CA ARG A 729 25.17 45.48 6.84
C ARG A 729 24.77 46.85 7.39
N PHE A 730 23.66 46.87 8.13
CA PHE A 730 23.27 48.09 8.88
C PHE A 730 24.36 48.50 9.89
N ASP A 731 25.13 47.54 10.43
CA ASP A 731 26.33 47.81 11.24
C ASP A 731 27.37 48.68 10.51
N LEU A 732 27.58 48.42 9.21
CA LEU A 732 28.53 49.17 8.39
C LEU A 732 28.04 50.59 8.14
N LEU A 733 26.73 50.78 7.89
CA LEU A 733 26.13 52.11 7.79
C LEU A 733 26.37 52.93 9.07
N VAL A 734 26.13 52.34 10.25
CA VAL A 734 26.35 53.02 11.54
C VAL A 734 27.82 53.42 11.71
N ALA A 735 28.75 52.54 11.34
CA ALA A 735 30.18 52.83 11.40
C ALA A 735 30.62 53.94 10.42
N ILE A 736 30.08 53.94 9.19
CA ILE A 736 30.30 54.99 8.18
C ILE A 736 29.76 56.34 8.69
N ALA A 737 28.54 56.37 9.21
CA ALA A 737 27.92 57.57 9.75
C ALA A 737 28.73 58.16 10.91
N THR A 738 29.26 57.29 11.79
CA THR A 738 30.14 57.69 12.90
C THR A 738 31.44 58.32 12.39
N ALA A 739 32.00 57.81 11.29
CA ALA A 739 33.22 58.35 10.68
C ALA A 739 32.99 59.63 9.84
N MET A 740 31.74 60.00 9.57
CA MET A 740 31.35 61.15 8.75
C MET A 740 30.35 62.08 9.46
N PRO A 741 30.70 62.68 10.62
CA PRO A 741 29.79 63.53 11.40
C PRO A 741 29.38 64.83 10.68
N ASP A 742 30.02 65.14 9.56
CA ASP A 742 29.74 66.26 8.65
C ASP A 742 28.70 65.95 7.56
N VAL A 743 28.22 64.70 7.47
CA VAL A 743 27.21 64.23 6.50
C VAL A 743 26.02 63.64 7.26
N ASP A 744 24.80 63.98 6.85
CA ASP A 744 23.58 63.42 7.44
C ASP A 744 23.12 62.19 6.64
N PHE A 745 22.73 61.12 7.33
CA PHE A 745 22.30 59.84 6.76
C PHE A 745 20.83 59.60 7.09
N GLU A 746 20.01 59.50 6.05
CA GLU A 746 18.57 59.26 6.17
C GLU A 746 18.29 57.79 5.83
N CYS A 747 17.75 57.02 6.77
CA CYS A 747 17.69 55.57 6.70
C CYS A 747 16.27 55.02 6.83
N TRP A 748 15.83 54.17 5.90
CA TRP A 748 14.52 53.49 5.94
C TRP A 748 14.66 51.98 5.97
N GLY A 749 13.92 51.30 6.86
CA GLY A 749 13.94 49.85 6.92
C GLY A 749 13.29 49.23 8.14
N LYS A 750 13.31 47.90 8.15
CA LYS A 750 13.02 47.05 9.32
C LYS A 750 13.77 45.73 9.19
N ALA A 751 14.00 45.02 10.28
CA ALA A 751 14.45 43.64 10.23
C ALA A 751 13.30 42.72 9.79
N VAL A 752 13.61 41.68 9.01
CA VAL A 752 12.62 40.73 8.47
C VAL A 752 13.04 39.29 8.74
N LEU A 753 14.30 38.96 8.50
CA LEU A 753 14.85 37.61 8.64
C LEU A 753 15.65 37.47 9.93
N ASP A 754 16.40 38.51 10.30
CA ASP A 754 17.22 38.53 11.51
C ASP A 754 16.54 39.27 12.66
N GLN A 755 17.13 39.21 13.86
CA GLN A 755 16.71 40.06 14.97
C GLN A 755 17.01 41.53 14.67
N PRO A 756 16.13 42.46 15.08
CA PRO A 756 16.36 43.88 14.85
C PRO A 756 17.66 44.35 15.53
N PRO A 757 18.48 45.17 14.86
CA PRO A 757 19.69 45.72 15.46
C PRO A 757 19.34 46.66 16.62
N SER A 758 20.29 46.84 17.56
CA SER A 758 20.15 47.86 18.60
C SER A 758 20.14 49.26 17.97
N THR A 759 19.14 50.06 18.31
CA THR A 759 18.99 51.45 17.83
C THR A 759 19.21 52.49 18.93
N ASN A 760 19.67 52.07 20.12
CA ASN A 760 19.83 52.96 21.27
C ASN A 760 21.01 53.92 21.16
N ASP A 761 22.10 53.50 20.49
CA ASP A 761 23.37 54.23 20.40
C ASP A 761 23.72 54.62 18.96
N LEU A 762 22.76 55.23 18.24
CA LEU A 762 23.00 55.70 16.87
C LEU A 762 23.71 57.07 16.87
N PRO A 763 24.63 57.33 15.93
CA PRO A 763 25.29 58.62 15.83
C PRO A 763 24.28 59.71 15.47
N ALA A 764 24.49 60.94 15.97
CA ALA A 764 23.50 62.03 15.89
C ALA A 764 23.15 62.47 14.44
N ASN A 765 23.98 62.11 13.46
CA ASN A 765 23.79 62.36 12.04
C ASN A 765 23.16 61.17 11.28
N LEU A 766 22.70 60.12 11.98
CA LEU A 766 21.97 59.01 11.38
C LEU A 766 20.51 59.03 11.85
N HIS A 767 19.59 59.27 10.92
CA HIS A 767 18.16 59.40 11.18
C HIS A 767 17.43 58.15 10.68
N LEU A 768 16.83 57.40 11.61
CA LEU A 768 16.01 56.23 11.28
C LEU A 768 14.55 56.62 11.05
N HIS A 769 14.04 56.13 9.93
CA HIS A 769 12.63 56.18 9.54
C HIS A 769 12.04 54.77 9.51
N GLY A 770 10.71 54.69 9.43
CA GLY A 770 10.02 53.42 9.24
C GLY A 770 10.20 52.83 7.84
N THR A 771 9.29 51.94 7.46
CA THR A 771 9.19 51.43 6.08
C THR A 771 8.46 52.42 5.18
N PHE A 772 8.85 52.52 3.91
CA PHE A 772 8.13 53.29 2.89
C PHE A 772 7.38 52.35 1.92
N LYS A 773 6.28 52.83 1.30
CA LYS A 773 5.54 52.05 0.28
C LYS A 773 5.91 52.46 -1.14
N HIS A 774 6.19 53.75 -1.33
CA HIS A 774 6.52 54.38 -2.60
C HIS A 774 7.75 55.28 -2.46
N TYR A 775 8.58 55.33 -3.50
CA TYR A 775 9.80 56.16 -3.49
C TYR A 775 9.51 57.67 -3.42
N ASP A 776 8.28 58.10 -3.71
CA ASP A 776 7.90 59.52 -3.60
C ASP A 776 7.74 59.97 -2.13
N GLU A 777 7.73 59.02 -1.18
CA GLU A 777 7.82 59.30 0.26
C GLU A 777 9.26 59.66 0.68
N LEU A 778 10.25 59.36 -0.16
CA LEU A 778 11.66 59.63 0.12
C LEU A 778 12.05 61.03 -0.39
N PRO A 779 12.94 61.75 0.31
CA PRO A 779 13.39 63.09 -0.09
C PRO A 779 14.42 63.04 -1.25
N LEU A 780 14.07 62.37 -2.35
CA LEU A 780 15.01 62.03 -3.43
C LEU A 780 15.58 63.25 -4.18
N THR A 781 14.93 64.42 -4.12
CA THR A 781 15.45 65.68 -4.68
C THR A 781 16.26 66.50 -3.67
N ALA A 782 16.14 66.19 -2.37
CA ALA A 782 16.78 66.88 -1.27
C ALA A 782 17.88 66.01 -0.61
N CYS A 783 18.57 65.21 -1.43
CA CYS A 783 19.73 64.41 -1.03
C CYS A 783 20.86 64.52 -2.07
N ASP A 784 22.02 63.94 -1.77
CA ASP A 784 23.22 63.97 -2.61
C ASP A 784 23.57 62.63 -3.25
N GLY A 785 23.04 61.54 -2.73
CA GLY A 785 23.29 60.20 -3.26
C GLY A 785 22.70 59.09 -2.39
N TRP A 786 22.87 57.87 -2.88
CA TRP A 786 22.39 56.64 -2.28
C TRP A 786 23.57 55.75 -1.86
N LEU A 787 23.50 55.19 -0.65
CA LEU A 787 24.48 54.26 -0.11
C LEU A 787 23.91 52.84 -0.05
N TYR A 788 24.68 51.87 -0.55
CA TYR A 788 24.33 50.46 -0.57
C TYR A 788 25.47 49.59 -0.03
N THR A 789 25.24 48.91 1.08
CA THR A 789 26.29 48.26 1.90
C THR A 789 26.18 46.74 1.97
N SER A 790 25.51 46.09 1.01
CA SER A 790 25.20 44.66 1.15
C SER A 790 26.45 43.77 1.03
N THR A 791 26.51 42.67 1.80
CA THR A 791 27.60 41.68 1.68
C THR A 791 27.32 40.64 0.59
N TRP A 792 26.07 40.33 0.31
CA TRP A 792 25.67 39.54 -0.84
C TRP A 792 24.34 40.04 -1.38
N ASP A 793 24.14 39.97 -2.70
CA ASP A 793 22.86 40.21 -3.34
C ASP A 793 22.83 39.61 -4.75
N GLY A 794 21.66 39.57 -5.37
CA GLY A 794 21.51 39.24 -6.79
C GLY A 794 21.67 40.51 -7.60
N MET A 795 20.62 40.88 -8.33
CA MET A 795 20.42 42.23 -8.84
C MET A 795 19.38 42.98 -7.98
N PRO A 796 19.79 43.92 -7.11
CA PRO A 796 18.86 44.59 -6.21
C PRO A 796 17.85 45.47 -6.96
N THR A 797 16.57 45.18 -6.82
CA THR A 797 15.49 45.93 -7.49
C THR A 797 15.46 47.41 -7.10
N ILE A 798 15.87 47.73 -5.87
CA ILE A 798 16.00 49.13 -5.40
C ILE A 798 17.07 49.91 -6.16
N LEU A 799 18.18 49.26 -6.53
CA LEU A 799 19.24 49.92 -7.30
C LEU A 799 18.82 50.14 -8.75
N ILE A 800 18.02 49.23 -9.33
CA ILE A 800 17.43 49.44 -10.66
C ILE A 800 16.54 50.69 -10.65
N GLU A 801 15.64 50.82 -9.67
CA GLU A 801 14.75 51.99 -9.56
C GLU A 801 15.54 53.29 -9.34
N CYS A 802 16.52 53.30 -8.43
CA CYS A 802 17.40 54.45 -8.21
C CYS A 802 18.19 54.84 -9.48
N ALA A 803 18.72 53.85 -10.20
CA ALA A 803 19.46 54.06 -11.44
C ALA A 803 18.57 54.70 -12.52
N LEU A 804 17.35 54.22 -12.69
CA LEU A 804 16.40 54.77 -13.66
C LEU A 804 15.99 56.22 -13.38
N MET A 805 16.03 56.62 -12.10
CA MET A 805 15.80 58.00 -11.69
C MET A 805 17.04 58.90 -11.86
N GLY A 806 18.22 58.34 -12.16
CA GLY A 806 19.48 59.09 -12.23
C GLY A 806 19.96 59.53 -10.86
N MET A 807 19.83 58.66 -9.86
CA MET A 807 20.41 58.83 -8.52
C MET A 807 21.90 58.50 -8.54
N PRO A 808 22.79 59.34 -7.95
CA PRO A 808 24.18 58.96 -7.69
C PRO A 808 24.26 57.84 -6.65
N ILE A 809 25.01 56.76 -6.89
CA ILE A 809 25.03 55.57 -6.02
C ILE A 809 26.45 55.13 -5.67
N VAL A 810 26.73 55.05 -4.37
CA VAL A 810 27.87 54.30 -3.81
C VAL A 810 27.36 52.91 -3.41
N ALA A 811 27.94 51.85 -3.97
CA ALA A 811 27.44 50.50 -3.76
C ALA A 811 28.54 49.44 -3.60
N SER A 812 28.32 48.50 -2.69
CA SER A 812 29.06 47.25 -2.60
C SER A 812 29.06 46.50 -3.95
N ALA A 813 30.24 46.19 -4.48
CA ALA A 813 30.47 45.46 -5.72
C ALA A 813 30.32 43.93 -5.49
N VAL A 814 29.12 43.52 -5.11
CA VAL A 814 28.76 42.12 -4.80
C VAL A 814 27.69 41.62 -5.77
N GLY A 815 27.72 40.33 -6.07
CA GLY A 815 26.68 39.72 -6.90
C GLY A 815 26.55 40.34 -8.28
N GLY A 816 25.32 40.63 -8.70
CA GLY A 816 25.01 41.30 -9.96
C GLY A 816 25.21 42.82 -9.96
N VAL A 817 25.47 43.46 -8.81
CA VAL A 817 25.60 44.93 -8.71
C VAL A 817 26.59 45.53 -9.73
N PRO A 818 27.77 44.94 -9.98
CA PRO A 818 28.73 45.45 -10.97
C PRO A 818 28.21 45.48 -12.41
N GLU A 819 27.16 44.73 -12.75
CA GLU A 819 26.54 44.79 -14.09
C GLU A 819 25.79 46.09 -14.32
N LEU A 820 25.40 46.78 -13.23
CA LEU A 820 24.71 48.06 -13.26
C LEU A 820 25.63 49.20 -12.84
N ILE A 821 26.42 49.02 -11.78
CA ILE A 821 27.24 50.06 -11.15
C ILE A 821 28.72 49.68 -11.24
N ASP A 822 29.48 50.45 -12.03
CA ASP A 822 30.93 50.40 -12.13
C ASP A 822 31.54 51.81 -12.04
N ASP A 823 32.85 51.93 -12.26
CA ASP A 823 33.57 53.22 -12.19
C ASP A 823 33.09 54.27 -13.22
N THR A 824 32.28 53.88 -14.21
CA THR A 824 31.72 54.79 -15.23
C THR A 824 30.30 55.25 -14.89
N THR A 825 29.58 54.50 -14.07
CA THR A 825 28.15 54.70 -13.79
C THR A 825 27.85 55.02 -12.33
N GLY A 826 28.73 54.71 -11.39
CA GLY A 826 28.59 55.11 -10.00
C GLY A 826 29.91 55.01 -9.27
N TRP A 827 29.86 54.57 -8.02
CA TRP A 827 31.06 54.35 -7.23
C TRP A 827 30.99 52.96 -6.57
N PRO A 828 31.54 51.93 -7.22
CA PRO A 828 31.59 50.59 -6.65
C PRO A 828 32.62 50.54 -5.50
N VAL A 829 32.30 49.75 -4.48
CA VAL A 829 33.20 49.50 -3.33
C VAL A 829 33.40 47.98 -3.21
N GLY A 830 34.65 47.52 -3.17
CA GLY A 830 34.97 46.10 -3.19
C GLY A 830 34.34 45.30 -2.03
N PRO A 831 34.14 43.97 -2.18
CA PRO A 831 33.48 43.13 -1.17
C PRO A 831 34.24 43.06 0.17
N ASP A 832 35.56 43.17 0.14
CA ASP A 832 36.43 43.12 1.34
C ASP A 832 36.68 44.51 1.95
N ALA A 833 36.04 45.55 1.42
CA ALA A 833 36.25 46.93 1.83
C ALA A 833 35.71 47.23 3.24
N GLY A 834 36.48 47.99 4.00
CA GLY A 834 36.15 48.45 5.33
C GLY A 834 35.48 49.83 5.33
N VAL A 835 35.22 50.36 6.53
CA VAL A 835 34.57 51.67 6.73
C VAL A 835 35.29 52.79 5.97
N ASN A 836 36.62 52.83 6.04
CA ASN A 836 37.41 53.92 5.45
C ASN A 836 37.29 53.98 3.92
N ASP A 837 37.18 52.83 3.25
CA ASP A 837 37.02 52.76 1.80
C ASP A 837 35.68 53.39 1.37
N TYR A 838 34.60 53.08 2.09
CA TYR A 838 33.29 53.72 1.86
C TYR A 838 33.34 55.23 2.13
N VAL A 839 34.02 55.66 3.20
CA VAL A 839 34.17 57.08 3.53
C VAL A 839 34.92 57.83 2.43
N GLU A 840 36.03 57.28 1.93
CA GLU A 840 36.81 57.88 0.86
C GLU A 840 35.96 58.05 -0.41
N VAL A 841 35.27 56.98 -0.80
CA VAL A 841 34.42 56.96 -2.00
C VAL A 841 33.22 57.92 -1.87
N LEU A 842 32.56 57.96 -0.71
CA LEU A 842 31.48 58.92 -0.44
C LEU A 842 31.98 60.36 -0.50
N ARG A 843 33.13 60.67 0.14
CA ARG A 843 33.71 62.02 0.08
C ARG A 843 34.05 62.41 -1.35
N HIS A 844 34.59 61.48 -2.14
CA HIS A 844 34.86 61.72 -3.56
C HIS A 844 33.57 62.08 -4.32
N MET A 845 32.52 61.25 -4.22
CA MET A 845 31.21 61.52 -4.85
C MET A 845 30.62 62.88 -4.44
N LEU A 846 30.70 63.22 -3.15
CA LEU A 846 30.14 64.46 -2.60
C LEU A 846 30.94 65.70 -3.05
N SER A 847 32.25 65.59 -3.19
CA SER A 847 33.13 66.72 -3.54
C SER A 847 33.11 67.14 -5.02
N ALA A 848 32.57 66.30 -5.91
CA ALA A 848 32.65 66.51 -7.36
C ALA A 848 31.25 66.51 -8.04
N PRO A 849 30.50 67.64 -8.03
CA PRO A 849 29.15 67.71 -8.61
C PRO A 849 29.06 67.36 -10.10
N ASP A 850 30.02 67.80 -10.92
CA ASP A 850 30.02 67.53 -12.37
C ASP A 850 30.24 66.04 -12.67
N GLU A 851 31.14 65.41 -11.91
CA GLU A 851 31.32 63.96 -11.97
C GLU A 851 30.07 63.23 -11.50
N ARG A 852 29.46 63.73 -10.42
CA ARG A 852 28.24 63.17 -9.88
C ARG A 852 27.13 63.11 -10.92
N ARG A 853 26.93 64.23 -11.62
CA ARG A 853 26.00 64.37 -12.73
C ARG A 853 26.33 63.40 -13.86
N ARG A 854 27.58 63.40 -14.33
CA ARG A 854 28.05 62.55 -15.44
C ARG A 854 27.81 61.07 -15.19
N ARG A 855 28.21 60.55 -14.03
CA ARG A 855 28.04 59.12 -13.69
C ARG A 855 26.56 58.76 -13.51
N ALA A 856 25.77 59.60 -12.84
CA ALA A 856 24.34 59.36 -12.66
C ALA A 856 23.54 59.36 -13.98
N VAL A 857 23.91 60.20 -14.95
CA VAL A 857 23.34 60.17 -16.30
C VAL A 857 23.73 58.88 -17.02
N ALA A 858 25.00 58.48 -16.96
CA ALA A 858 25.46 57.23 -17.57
C ALA A 858 24.76 55.98 -16.97
N LEU A 859 24.60 55.94 -15.65
CA LEU A 859 23.86 54.90 -14.94
C LEU A 859 22.42 54.79 -15.41
N ARG A 860 21.76 55.95 -15.56
CA ARG A 860 20.39 56.02 -16.04
C ARG A 860 20.23 55.45 -17.44
N GLU A 861 21.15 55.75 -18.35
CA GLU A 861 21.12 55.21 -19.71
C GLU A 861 21.40 53.70 -19.73
N ARG A 862 22.37 53.23 -18.94
CA ARG A 862 22.62 51.78 -18.78
C ARG A 862 21.40 51.04 -18.24
N ALA A 863 20.73 51.61 -17.23
CA ALA A 863 19.52 51.04 -16.65
C ALA A 863 18.37 51.00 -17.67
N LYS A 864 18.19 52.04 -18.48
CA LYS A 864 17.22 52.02 -19.59
C LYS A 864 17.55 50.96 -20.64
N GLU A 865 18.81 50.70 -20.91
CA GLU A 865 19.21 49.70 -21.90
C GLU A 865 19.02 48.25 -21.41
N ARG A 866 19.46 47.95 -20.18
CA ARG A 866 19.39 46.59 -19.60
C ARG A 866 18.02 46.27 -19.00
N HIS A 867 17.38 47.22 -18.31
CA HIS A 867 16.19 47.02 -17.47
C HIS A 867 14.95 47.73 -18.04
N ASN A 868 14.78 47.77 -19.36
CA ASN A 868 13.53 48.23 -19.97
C ASN A 868 12.52 47.09 -20.20
N ARG A 869 11.25 47.46 -20.08
CA ARG A 869 10.11 46.56 -20.23
C ARG A 869 10.01 45.91 -21.61
N LYS A 870 10.37 46.61 -22.68
CA LYS A 870 10.31 46.05 -24.05
C LYS A 870 11.26 44.86 -24.21
N ARG A 871 12.49 44.98 -23.71
CA ARG A 871 13.49 43.91 -23.73
C ARG A 871 13.10 42.74 -22.84
N TYR A 872 12.57 43.02 -21.64
CA TYR A 872 12.07 41.97 -20.75
C TYR A 872 10.94 41.16 -21.42
N LEU A 873 9.95 41.83 -22.02
CA LEU A 873 8.85 41.19 -22.73
C LEU A 873 9.35 40.35 -23.91
N ALA A 874 10.26 40.88 -24.73
CA ALA A 874 10.82 40.14 -25.85
C ALA A 874 11.57 38.88 -25.40
N ASN A 875 12.43 38.99 -24.37
CA ASN A 875 13.14 37.85 -23.82
C ASN A 875 12.18 36.81 -23.21
N LEU A 876 11.18 37.27 -22.46
CA LEU A 876 10.17 36.38 -21.88
C LEU A 876 9.37 35.67 -22.97
N GLU A 877 8.97 36.39 -24.02
CA GLU A 877 8.28 35.82 -25.18
C GLU A 877 9.11 34.74 -25.87
N THR A 878 10.41 34.95 -26.06
CA THR A 878 11.33 33.90 -26.56
C THR A 878 11.32 32.67 -25.65
N ILE A 879 11.52 32.86 -24.34
CA ILE A 879 11.59 31.77 -23.35
C ILE A 879 10.31 30.92 -23.32
N VAL A 880 9.14 31.55 -23.47
CA VAL A 880 7.84 30.86 -23.49
C VAL A 880 7.39 30.47 -24.90
N GLY A 881 8.05 30.97 -25.94
CA GLY A 881 7.70 30.80 -27.35
C GLY A 881 8.53 29.75 -28.09
N GLU A 882 9.70 29.36 -27.58
CA GLU A 882 10.61 28.31 -28.12
C GLU A 882 10.01 26.87 -28.08
N GLY A 883 8.73 26.70 -28.40
CA GLY A 883 8.03 25.41 -28.34
C GLY A 883 6.97 25.18 -29.42
N VAL A 884 7.05 25.86 -30.57
CA VAL A 884 6.30 25.47 -31.78
C VAL A 884 7.29 24.98 -32.83
N GLU A 885 7.69 23.73 -32.71
CA GLU A 885 8.01 22.84 -33.83
C GLU A 885 7.73 21.39 -33.44
#